data_AF-A0A9W7YGD8-F1
#
_entry.id   AF-A0A9W7YGD8-F1
#
_cell.length_a   1.000
_cell.length_b   1.000
_cell.length_c   1.000
_cell.angle_alpha   90.00
_cell.angle_beta   90.00
_cell.angle_gamma   90.00
#
_symmetry.space_group_name_H-M   'P 1'
#
loop_
_entity.id
_entity.type
_entity.pdbx_description
1 polymer ?
#
loop_
_entity_poly.entity_id
_entity_poly.type
_entity_poly.pdbx_seq_one_letter_code
_entity_poly.pdbx_strand_id
1 'polypeptide(L)'
;MGGTPGVAAARRWFQASAVPLKKRNGKPGDKDDPERPPPGDKDGEDGRPADAKEEAADAAEGADKGTRRRRAARRSEGERTAGANAGAGEDGRAQPDPLAQLKRAVGVADYGQGQQSFIPNDYPNVMMLPITRRPLFPSLYKSIQVQDPQVIGALKELVERGEPYVATFMLKNDNEDVDSIKSMDEVHDIGVFSRIMSIYVSPNPEDKHLTVALYPWRRVRMKRILDGKGGDSGAPVKGAPGSPMAGDAQAAAEVAEHEDETRPAARPAEAGSIEAAADMDDDVASAKQVLESINSEYSFTALEVENVEDEPYDIKDATISATMSEIVSVLREITTMNPMFREQIHHFASAQVSKAVFENPSKLADFAAALSGGSSEELQDILGDLNVATRLEKALVVLKKELMNAQLQNKISKDVEAKISKRQRDFYLMEQLKGIKRELGLESDGKDKLIEQFKAKVESLQMPAEVKKVFDEELGKLAHLEPAASEFNVTRNYLDWLTQIPWGKQSAEDYDLQRAKTVLDEDHYGLDDVKQRILEFIAVGKLRGAVQGKILCFVGPPGVGKTSIGKSIARSLSREFYRFSVGGLTDVAEIKGHRRTYVGAMPGKVVQALKRVQTENPLLLIDEIDKLGRGHQGDPASALLELLDPEQNNAFLDHYMDVPVDLSRVLFVCTANVTDTIPGPLLDRMEIIRLSGYLADEKLAIAQKYLAPQAKEAAGLAAAAVSLSDGAVEALVRSYCRESGVRNLKKHVEKIFRKAALKIVESGIA
;
A
#
# COMPACT_ATOMS: atom_id res chain seq x y z
N MET A 1 51.31 -59.51 33.51
CA MET A 1 50.37 -58.84 34.43
C MET A 1 49.63 -57.80 33.59
N GLY A 2 48.70 -58.17 32.70
CA GLY A 2 47.35 -58.68 32.95
C GLY A 2 46.42 -57.47 33.13
N GLY A 3 45.42 -57.13 32.33
CA GLY A 3 44.74 -57.71 31.17
C GLY A 3 43.38 -56.98 31.10
N THR A 4 42.92 -56.59 29.91
CA THR A 4 41.50 -56.29 29.59
C THR A 4 40.57 -57.43 30.06
N PRO A 5 39.23 -57.30 30.28
CA PRO A 5 38.21 -56.65 29.42
C PRO A 5 37.06 -55.97 30.25
N GLY A 6 35.99 -55.32 29.76
CA GLY A 6 34.89 -55.74 28.87
C GLY A 6 33.56 -55.89 29.64
N VAL A 7 32.54 -55.09 29.25
CA VAL A 7 31.10 -55.42 29.12
C VAL A 7 30.25 -55.79 30.37
N ALA A 8 29.01 -55.30 30.34
CA ALA A 8 27.76 -55.83 30.94
C ALA A 8 27.31 -55.46 32.37
N ALA A 9 26.22 -54.68 32.38
CA ALA A 9 24.87 -55.11 32.80
C ALA A 9 24.42 -55.03 34.27
N ALA A 10 23.25 -54.37 34.40
CA ALA A 10 22.06 -54.76 35.18
C ALA A 10 22.08 -54.47 36.70
N ARG A 11 21.16 -53.64 37.21
CA ARG A 11 19.88 -53.97 37.91
C ARG A 11 19.77 -52.96 39.07
N ARG A 12 18.65 -52.58 39.69
CA ARG A 12 17.19 -52.80 39.66
C ARG A 12 16.65 -51.86 40.76
N TRP A 13 15.38 -51.44 40.69
CA TRP A 13 14.31 -51.66 41.69
C TRP A 13 13.03 -50.94 41.19
N PHE A 14 12.03 -51.69 40.71
CA PHE A 14 10.71 -52.00 41.32
C PHE A 14 9.66 -50.89 41.08
N GLN A 15 8.71 -51.08 40.15
CA GLN A 15 7.32 -51.58 40.33
C GLN A 15 6.40 -50.57 41.04
N ALA A 16 5.10 -50.43 40.81
CA ALA A 16 4.09 -50.85 39.84
C ALA A 16 2.77 -50.32 40.45
N SER A 17 1.79 -49.89 39.66
CA SER A 17 0.35 -50.10 39.94
C SER A 17 -0.49 -49.63 38.76
N ALA A 18 -1.21 -50.59 38.19
CA ALA A 18 -2.25 -50.43 37.20
C ALA A 18 -3.63 -50.35 37.89
N VAL A 19 -4.65 -49.85 37.19
CA VAL A 19 -5.91 -50.56 36.83
C VAL A 19 -7.09 -49.58 36.61
N PRO A 20 -8.07 -49.92 35.73
CA PRO A 20 -8.76 -48.99 34.82
C PRO A 20 -10.30 -49.05 34.91
N LEU A 21 -10.99 -48.82 33.76
CA LEU A 21 -12.42 -48.99 33.37
C LEU A 21 -13.26 -47.68 33.40
N LYS A 22 -14.17 -47.40 32.45
CA LYS A 22 -15.11 -48.29 31.75
C LYS A 22 -15.74 -47.68 30.47
N LYS A 23 -16.12 -48.57 29.55
CA LYS A 23 -16.79 -48.45 28.24
C LYS A 23 -18.26 -47.97 28.24
N ARG A 24 -18.74 -47.52 27.07
CA ARG A 24 -20.01 -47.97 26.40
C ARG A 24 -20.05 -47.43 24.94
N ASN A 25 -19.84 -48.22 23.88
CA ASN A 25 -20.71 -49.17 23.13
C ASN A 25 -21.87 -48.57 22.30
N GLY A 26 -21.85 -48.80 20.97
CA GLY A 26 -23.02 -48.80 20.05
C GLY A 26 -22.66 -48.61 18.56
N LYS A 27 -22.96 -49.60 17.69
CA LYS A 27 -22.78 -49.73 16.21
C LYS A 27 -24.18 -49.69 15.51
N PRO A 28 -24.39 -49.95 14.18
CA PRO A 28 -23.76 -49.51 12.89
C PRO A 28 -24.78 -49.22 11.73
N GLY A 29 -24.29 -48.89 10.51
CA GLY A 29 -24.96 -49.04 9.18
C GLY A 29 -25.45 -47.72 8.54
N ASP A 30 -25.47 -47.47 7.22
CA ASP A 30 -25.22 -48.20 5.96
C ASP A 30 -25.22 -47.15 4.80
N LYS A 31 -24.48 -47.38 3.68
CA LYS A 31 -24.67 -46.80 2.31
C LYS A 31 -24.52 -45.27 2.09
N ASP A 32 -24.02 -44.68 0.99
CA ASP A 32 -23.80 -45.02 -0.42
C ASP A 32 -22.69 -44.12 -1.02
N ASP A 33 -21.94 -44.62 -2.00
CA ASP A 33 -21.28 -43.85 -3.10
C ASP A 33 -22.36 -43.58 -4.18
N PRO A 34 -22.32 -42.55 -5.06
CA PRO A 34 -21.20 -42.38 -6.00
C PRO A 34 -20.94 -40.94 -6.57
N GLU A 35 -19.83 -40.87 -7.31
CA GLU A 35 -19.63 -40.16 -8.60
C GLU A 35 -19.40 -38.64 -8.73
N ARG A 36 -18.26 -38.34 -9.37
CA ARG A 36 -17.89 -37.09 -10.08
C ARG A 36 -18.77 -36.84 -11.30
N PRO A 37 -18.79 -35.59 -11.81
CA PRO A 37 -18.84 -35.33 -13.25
C PRO A 37 -17.55 -34.66 -13.81
N PRO A 38 -17.31 -34.75 -15.14
CA PRO A 38 -16.03 -34.44 -15.81
C PRO A 38 -16.00 -33.02 -16.46
N PRO A 39 -14.86 -32.60 -17.07
CA PRO A 39 -14.70 -31.25 -17.64
C PRO A 39 -15.18 -31.17 -19.10
N GLY A 40 -15.54 -29.96 -19.54
CA GLY A 40 -15.91 -29.66 -20.92
C GLY A 40 -14.98 -28.62 -21.54
N ASP A 41 -14.37 -28.99 -22.66
CA ASP A 41 -13.64 -28.15 -23.61
C ASP A 41 -14.53 -27.10 -24.27
N LYS A 42 -13.98 -25.92 -24.57
CA LYS A 42 -14.24 -25.16 -25.83
C LYS A 42 -13.05 -24.26 -26.20
N ASP A 43 -12.68 -24.38 -27.47
CA ASP A 43 -11.77 -23.55 -28.25
C ASP A 43 -12.26 -22.09 -28.46
N GLY A 44 -11.34 -21.20 -28.85
CA GLY A 44 -11.65 -20.08 -29.75
C GLY A 44 -11.16 -18.68 -29.37
N GLU A 45 -9.93 -18.36 -29.80
CA GLU A 45 -9.43 -17.13 -30.45
C GLU A 45 -9.77 -15.67 -30.00
N ASP A 46 -8.68 -14.89 -30.06
CA ASP A 46 -8.52 -13.48 -30.48
C ASP A 46 -8.71 -12.29 -29.52
N GLY A 47 -7.65 -11.45 -29.50
CA GLY A 47 -7.76 -9.99 -29.43
C GLY A 47 -7.01 -9.25 -28.32
N ARG A 48 -5.73 -8.90 -28.55
CA ARG A 48 -5.17 -7.62 -28.05
C ARG A 48 -5.53 -6.50 -29.06
N PRO A 49 -5.58 -5.21 -28.66
CA PRO A 49 -4.39 -4.33 -28.50
C PRO A 49 -4.42 -3.57 -27.14
N ALA A 50 -3.32 -3.19 -26.47
CA ALA A 50 -2.19 -2.29 -26.77
C ALA A 50 -2.36 -0.83 -26.28
N ASP A 51 -1.44 -0.43 -25.39
CA ASP A 51 -0.70 0.84 -25.24
C ASP A 51 -1.36 2.22 -25.02
N ALA A 52 -0.90 2.92 -23.96
CA ALA A 52 -0.29 4.27 -23.90
C ALA A 52 -0.26 4.75 -22.42
N LYS A 53 0.85 5.00 -21.71
CA LYS A 53 1.94 6.00 -21.79
C LYS A 53 1.52 7.48 -21.68
N GLU A 54 1.98 8.13 -20.60
CA GLU A 54 2.54 9.50 -20.42
C GLU A 54 2.57 9.78 -18.89
N GLU A 55 3.67 10.01 -18.13
CA GLU A 55 4.78 11.00 -18.20
C GLU A 55 4.29 12.39 -18.62
N ALA A 56 4.65 13.54 -18.07
CA ALA A 56 5.50 14.07 -16.99
C ALA A 56 5.54 15.62 -17.23
N ALA A 57 6.35 16.37 -16.47
CA ALA A 57 6.73 17.79 -16.65
C ALA A 57 5.77 18.82 -16.00
N ASP A 58 6.19 19.87 -15.30
CA ASP A 58 7.48 20.56 -15.09
C ASP A 58 7.42 21.25 -13.69
N ALA A 59 8.46 21.32 -12.86
CA ALA A 59 9.80 21.93 -12.95
C ALA A 59 9.83 23.46 -12.72
N ALA A 60 10.51 23.85 -11.62
CA ALA A 60 11.42 25.01 -11.45
C ALA A 60 11.69 25.18 -9.93
N GLU A 61 12.83 24.75 -9.39
CA GLU A 61 14.09 25.51 -9.25
C GLU A 61 13.91 26.89 -8.57
N GLY A 62 14.62 27.28 -7.52
CA GLY A 62 15.76 26.69 -6.83
C GLY A 62 16.34 27.66 -5.77
N ALA A 63 17.43 27.21 -5.14
CA ALA A 63 18.40 27.95 -4.31
C ALA A 63 17.96 28.38 -2.89
N ASP A 64 18.78 28.34 -1.83
CA ASP A 64 20.12 27.83 -1.54
C ASP A 64 20.39 28.11 -0.03
N LYS A 65 21.28 27.33 0.60
CA LYS A 65 21.96 27.54 1.91
C LYS A 65 21.09 27.72 3.18
N GLY A 66 21.33 27.05 4.30
CA GLY A 66 22.44 26.22 4.75
C GLY A 66 22.41 26.09 6.28
N THR A 67 23.17 25.13 6.79
CA THR A 67 23.65 24.97 8.19
C THR A 67 22.72 24.38 9.27
N ARG A 68 22.73 23.04 9.30
CA ARG A 68 23.26 22.17 10.39
C ARG A 68 22.94 22.50 11.87
N ARG A 69 22.26 21.49 12.45
CA ARG A 69 22.67 20.59 13.56
C ARG A 69 22.14 20.83 15.00
N ARG A 70 21.38 19.79 15.40
CA ARG A 70 21.43 18.97 16.65
C ARG A 70 21.03 19.65 17.96
N ARG A 71 19.94 19.22 18.63
CA ARG A 71 19.65 17.97 19.40
C ARG A 71 20.11 18.04 20.88
N ALA A 72 19.22 17.56 21.74
CA ALA A 72 19.36 17.17 23.16
C ALA A 72 19.05 18.28 24.19
N ALA A 73 18.36 18.06 25.32
CA ALA A 73 17.68 16.91 25.92
C ALA A 73 16.99 17.38 27.24
N ARG A 74 15.98 16.61 27.73
CA ARG A 74 15.73 16.17 29.15
C ARG A 74 15.72 17.25 30.28
N ARG A 75 14.96 17.22 31.38
CA ARG A 75 14.27 16.21 32.20
C ARG A 75 13.57 16.97 33.38
N SER A 76 12.39 16.54 33.84
CA SER A 76 12.10 15.91 35.15
C SER A 76 11.58 16.81 36.29
N GLU A 77 10.66 16.23 37.05
CA GLU A 77 9.84 16.68 38.18
C GLU A 77 10.59 17.01 39.49
N GLY A 78 9.89 17.66 40.44
CA GLY A 78 10.14 17.45 41.89
C GLY A 78 9.95 18.63 42.85
N GLU A 79 8.71 18.80 43.36
CA GLU A 79 8.27 19.09 44.75
C GLU A 79 8.82 20.21 45.69
N ARG A 80 7.84 20.92 46.30
CA ARG A 80 7.71 21.42 47.71
C ARG A 80 8.67 22.53 48.18
N THR A 81 8.37 23.52 49.05
CA THR A 81 7.28 23.86 49.98
C THR A 81 7.52 25.28 50.55
N ALA A 82 6.43 25.97 50.92
CA ALA A 82 6.23 26.87 52.08
C ALA A 82 7.02 28.20 52.27
N GLY A 83 6.29 29.26 52.67
CA GLY A 83 6.79 30.31 53.58
C GLY A 83 6.32 31.74 53.30
N ALA A 84 5.51 32.30 54.20
CA ALA A 84 5.04 33.70 54.31
C ALA A 84 6.19 34.75 54.32
N ASN A 85 6.01 36.08 54.15
CA ASN A 85 5.07 36.99 54.80
C ASN A 85 5.19 38.44 54.23
N ALA A 86 4.07 39.17 54.24
CA ALA A 86 3.85 40.62 54.44
C ALA A 86 4.67 41.73 53.74
N GLY A 87 3.95 42.68 53.12
CA GLY A 87 3.95 44.09 53.58
C GLY A 87 4.28 45.24 52.60
N ALA A 88 3.21 45.91 52.16
CA ALA A 88 3.04 47.38 51.98
C ALA A 88 3.70 48.16 50.81
N GLY A 89 2.87 49.00 50.15
CA GLY A 89 3.29 50.21 49.42
C GLY A 89 2.46 50.54 48.17
N GLU A 90 1.55 51.52 48.29
CA GLU A 90 0.71 52.12 47.23
C GLU A 90 1.53 52.81 46.11
N ASP A 91 1.06 52.73 44.85
CA ASP A 91 0.58 53.91 44.10
C ASP A 91 0.08 53.53 42.70
N GLY A 92 -1.10 54.06 42.36
CA GLY A 92 -1.89 53.69 41.19
C GLY A 92 -1.42 54.32 39.88
N ARG A 93 -1.40 53.49 38.83
CA ARG A 93 -1.78 53.84 37.45
C ARG A 93 -2.49 52.62 36.85
N ALA A 94 -3.81 52.72 36.68
CA ALA A 94 -4.57 51.72 35.94
C ALA A 94 -4.03 51.66 34.51
N GLN A 95 -3.49 50.50 34.11
CA GLN A 95 -3.27 50.21 32.71
C GLN A 95 -4.64 50.23 32.01
N PRO A 96 -4.79 50.95 30.87
CA PRO A 96 -6.04 50.91 30.12
C PRO A 96 -6.30 49.47 29.69
N ASP A 97 -7.55 49.02 29.89
CA ASP A 97 -8.01 47.67 29.54
C ASP A 97 -7.63 47.34 28.08
N PRO A 98 -6.83 46.29 27.83
CA PRO A 98 -6.42 45.88 26.48
C PRO A 98 -7.63 45.64 25.56
N LEU A 99 -8.78 45.25 26.12
CA LEU A 99 -10.02 45.08 25.39
C LEU A 99 -10.58 46.42 24.87
N ALA A 100 -10.46 47.49 25.66
CA ALA A 100 -10.92 48.83 25.27
C ALA A 100 -10.02 49.47 24.19
N GLN A 101 -8.73 49.17 24.21
CA GLN A 101 -7.82 49.54 23.13
C GLN A 101 -8.08 48.76 21.83
N LEU A 102 -8.39 47.47 21.93
CA LEU A 102 -8.78 46.66 20.77
C LEU A 102 -10.10 47.15 20.16
N LYS A 103 -11.11 47.47 20.99
CA LYS A 103 -12.39 48.04 20.54
C LYS A 103 -12.24 49.34 19.77
N ARG A 104 -11.32 50.23 20.20
CA ARG A 104 -11.00 51.49 19.48
C ARG A 104 -10.17 51.27 18.21
N ALA A 105 -9.25 50.30 18.21
CA ALA A 105 -8.39 50.00 17.06
C ALA A 105 -9.13 49.28 15.92
N VAL A 106 -10.16 48.50 16.24
CA VAL A 106 -10.96 47.71 15.28
C VAL A 106 -12.23 48.46 14.83
N GLY A 107 -12.50 49.65 15.38
CA GLY A 107 -13.71 50.43 15.03
C GLY A 107 -15.00 49.72 15.46
N VAL A 108 -15.01 49.10 16.64
CA VAL A 108 -16.20 48.42 17.19
C VAL A 108 -17.06 49.44 17.93
N ALA A 109 -18.20 49.81 17.36
CA ALA A 109 -19.25 50.55 18.07
C ALA A 109 -20.21 49.54 18.70
N ASP A 110 -20.15 49.37 20.03
CA ASP A 110 -21.18 48.67 20.82
C ASP A 110 -22.40 49.58 20.92
N TYR A 111 -23.40 49.39 20.07
CA TYR A 111 -24.69 50.08 20.18
C TYR A 111 -25.54 49.42 21.27
N GLY A 112 -25.15 49.67 22.53
CA GLY A 112 -26.03 49.63 23.70
C GLY A 112 -26.43 48.26 24.26
N GLN A 113 -25.73 47.82 25.30
CA GLN A 113 -26.33 47.04 26.42
C GLN A 113 -27.14 47.96 27.38
N GLY A 114 -27.62 49.11 26.93
CA GLY A 114 -28.13 50.19 27.79
C GLY A 114 -29.48 50.80 27.44
N GLN A 115 -30.16 50.37 26.38
CA GLN A 115 -31.54 50.80 26.08
C GLN A 115 -32.42 49.57 25.83
N GLN A 116 -33.34 49.28 26.75
CA GLN A 116 -34.53 48.49 26.42
C GLN A 116 -35.28 49.26 25.32
N SER A 117 -34.98 48.92 24.09
CA SER A 117 -35.52 49.52 22.88
C SER A 117 -36.56 48.53 22.35
N PHE A 118 -37.82 48.96 22.43
CA PHE A 118 -39.02 48.27 22.00
C PHE A 118 -38.91 47.91 20.51
N ILE A 119 -39.14 46.63 20.15
CA ILE A 119 -39.27 46.22 18.74
C ILE A 119 -40.70 46.55 18.31
N PRO A 120 -40.93 47.45 17.33
CA PRO A 120 -42.27 47.86 16.96
C PRO A 120 -43.11 46.69 16.40
N ASN A 121 -44.35 46.60 16.86
CA ASN A 121 -45.29 45.61 16.35
C ASN A 121 -45.76 45.92 14.93
N ASP A 122 -45.72 47.18 14.49
CA ASP A 122 -45.99 47.55 13.11
C ASP A 122 -44.82 48.40 12.59
N TYR A 123 -44.20 47.94 11.50
CA TYR A 123 -43.03 48.61 10.89
C TYR A 123 -42.99 48.25 9.41
N PRO A 124 -43.85 48.88 8.59
CA PRO A 124 -44.10 48.43 7.23
C PRO A 124 -42.96 48.80 6.27
N ASN A 125 -42.20 49.87 6.49
CA ASN A 125 -41.14 50.29 5.59
C ASN A 125 -39.77 49.91 6.17
N VAL A 126 -39.00 49.08 5.46
CA VAL A 126 -37.70 48.55 5.93
C VAL A 126 -36.67 48.49 4.83
N MET A 127 -35.40 48.62 5.20
CA MET A 127 -34.30 48.25 4.32
C MET A 127 -34.24 46.73 4.15
N MET A 128 -34.08 46.26 2.92
CA MET A 128 -33.95 44.85 2.59
C MET A 128 -32.50 44.43 2.46
N LEU A 129 -32.19 43.27 3.04
CA LEU A 129 -30.93 42.57 2.85
C LEU A 129 -31.18 41.20 2.20
N PRO A 130 -30.69 40.95 0.98
CA PRO A 130 -30.70 39.62 0.39
C PRO A 130 -29.75 38.67 1.13
N ILE A 131 -30.13 37.40 1.23
CA ILE A 131 -29.25 36.33 1.71
C ILE A 131 -29.29 35.14 0.74
N THR A 132 -28.15 34.49 0.57
CA THR A 132 -28.02 33.30 -0.28
C THR A 132 -28.01 32.02 0.55
N ARG A 133 -28.40 30.89 -0.07
CA ARG A 133 -28.28 29.50 0.42
C ARG A 133 -29.05 29.09 1.66
N ARG A 134 -29.27 29.98 2.63
CA ARG A 134 -29.89 29.61 3.91
C ARG A 134 -30.70 30.75 4.50
N PRO A 135 -32.03 30.58 4.64
CA PRO A 135 -32.87 31.62 5.21
C PRO A 135 -32.53 31.87 6.69
N LEU A 136 -32.98 33.02 7.21
CA LEU A 136 -32.99 33.26 8.65
C LEU A 136 -34.26 32.65 9.25
N PHE A 137 -34.17 32.17 10.48
CA PHE A 137 -35.31 31.72 11.26
C PHE A 137 -35.46 32.63 12.49
N PRO A 138 -36.70 32.97 12.90
CA PRO A 138 -36.94 33.73 14.11
C PRO A 138 -36.18 33.17 15.33
N SER A 139 -35.76 34.05 16.23
CA SER A 139 -35.08 33.74 17.49
C SER A 139 -33.63 33.21 17.39
N LEU A 140 -33.04 33.06 16.20
CA LEU A 140 -31.63 32.63 16.05
C LEU A 140 -30.74 33.75 15.53
N TYR A 141 -29.75 34.17 16.33
CA TYR A 141 -28.73 35.13 15.89
C TYR A 141 -27.94 34.61 14.70
N LYS A 142 -27.74 35.46 13.69
CA LYS A 142 -26.90 35.14 12.54
C LYS A 142 -26.14 36.36 12.08
N SER A 143 -24.85 36.18 11.80
CA SER A 143 -24.02 37.19 11.17
C SER A 143 -24.07 37.05 9.65
N ILE A 144 -24.28 38.16 8.95
CA ILE A 144 -24.21 38.24 7.49
C ILE A 144 -23.06 39.15 7.08
N GLN A 145 -22.51 38.94 5.89
CA GLN A 145 -21.47 39.78 5.30
C GLN A 145 -22.07 40.61 4.17
N VAL A 146 -21.78 41.90 4.15
CA VAL A 146 -22.24 42.86 3.15
C VAL A 146 -21.01 43.49 2.49
N GLN A 147 -20.97 43.58 1.17
CA GLN A 147 -19.79 44.03 0.41
C GLN A 147 -20.00 45.38 -0.28
N ASP A 148 -21.22 45.69 -0.71
CA ASP A 148 -21.54 46.91 -1.45
C ASP A 148 -21.32 48.16 -0.57
N PRO A 149 -20.40 49.07 -0.95
CA PRO A 149 -20.13 50.30 -0.21
C PRO A 149 -21.37 51.19 0.01
N GLN A 150 -22.35 51.16 -0.90
CA GLN A 150 -23.58 51.93 -0.78
C GLN A 150 -24.48 51.37 0.33
N VAL A 151 -24.66 50.05 0.34
CA VAL A 151 -25.44 49.31 1.35
C VAL A 151 -24.74 49.41 2.72
N ILE A 152 -23.41 49.33 2.76
CA ILE A 152 -22.62 49.55 3.98
C ILE A 152 -22.82 50.94 4.56
N GLY A 153 -22.86 51.97 3.71
CA GLY A 153 -23.15 53.35 4.10
C GLY A 153 -24.55 53.49 4.70
N ALA A 154 -25.57 52.95 4.01
CA ALA A 154 -26.95 52.95 4.48
C ALA A 154 -27.14 52.23 5.83
N LEU A 155 -26.48 51.08 6.04
CA LEU A 155 -26.55 50.33 7.29
C LEU A 155 -25.93 51.08 8.48
N LYS A 156 -24.82 51.80 8.26
CA LYS A 156 -24.23 52.64 9.31
C LYS A 156 -25.17 53.80 9.67
N GLU A 157 -25.73 54.45 8.66
CA GLU A 157 -26.66 55.56 8.84
C GLU A 157 -27.94 55.14 9.58
N LEU A 158 -28.50 53.97 9.26
CA LEU A 158 -29.66 53.41 9.97
C LEU A 158 -29.39 53.19 11.46
N VAL A 159 -28.20 52.67 11.80
CA VAL A 159 -27.82 52.43 13.19
C VAL A 159 -27.51 53.75 13.92
N GLU A 160 -26.86 54.72 13.27
CA GLU A 160 -26.58 56.04 13.86
C GLU A 160 -27.86 56.85 14.12
N ARG A 161 -28.89 56.70 13.26
CA ARG A 161 -30.20 57.35 13.43
C ARG A 161 -31.13 56.66 14.42
N GLY A 162 -30.72 55.51 14.97
CA GLY A 162 -31.49 54.80 16.00
C GLY A 162 -32.61 53.90 15.46
N GLU A 163 -32.64 53.62 14.16
CA GLU A 163 -33.60 52.71 13.51
C GLU A 163 -32.90 51.44 12.96
N PRO A 164 -32.36 50.55 13.83
CA PRO A 164 -31.54 49.41 13.43
C PRO A 164 -32.39 48.22 12.94
N TYR A 165 -33.37 48.44 12.06
CA TYR A 165 -34.31 47.41 11.59
C TYR A 165 -34.15 47.13 10.10
N VAL A 166 -34.05 45.85 9.76
CA VAL A 166 -33.90 45.36 8.37
C VAL A 166 -34.80 44.15 8.16
N ALA A 167 -35.21 43.91 6.92
CA ALA A 167 -35.86 42.66 6.54
C ALA A 167 -34.94 41.84 5.65
N THR A 168 -34.83 40.55 5.94
CA THR A 168 -33.93 39.65 5.24
C THR A 168 -34.74 38.66 4.41
N PHE A 169 -34.48 38.58 3.11
CA PHE A 169 -35.16 37.68 2.19
C PHE A 169 -34.15 36.82 1.44
N MET A 170 -34.46 35.53 1.28
CA MET A 170 -33.58 34.62 0.56
C MET A 170 -33.71 34.81 -0.96
N LEU A 171 -32.57 34.88 -1.65
CA LEU A 171 -32.52 34.88 -3.11
C LEU A 171 -32.91 33.50 -3.67
N LYS A 172 -33.65 33.48 -4.78
CA LYS A 172 -33.99 32.23 -5.49
C LYS A 172 -32.79 31.65 -6.25
N ASN A 173 -31.81 32.48 -6.60
CA ASN A 173 -30.60 32.06 -7.31
C ASN A 173 -29.40 32.03 -6.34
N ASP A 174 -28.95 30.83 -5.98
CA ASP A 174 -27.86 30.61 -5.01
C ASP A 174 -26.45 30.99 -5.51
N ASN A 175 -26.31 31.39 -6.78
CA ASN A 175 -25.03 31.73 -7.42
C ASN A 175 -24.74 33.24 -7.49
N GLU A 176 -25.68 34.10 -7.09
CA GLU A 176 -25.53 35.56 -7.13
C GLU A 176 -25.45 36.11 -5.69
N ASP A 177 -24.26 36.57 -5.28
CA ASP A 177 -24.10 37.32 -4.03
C ASP A 177 -24.26 38.81 -4.35
N VAL A 178 -25.52 39.26 -4.45
CA VAL A 178 -25.89 40.66 -4.62
C VAL A 178 -26.37 41.23 -3.30
N ASP A 179 -26.01 42.48 -2.97
CA ASP A 179 -26.44 43.16 -1.73
C ASP A 179 -27.70 44.03 -1.92
N SER A 180 -28.20 44.16 -3.15
CA SER A 180 -29.45 44.85 -3.49
C SER A 180 -30.15 44.16 -4.67
N ILE A 181 -31.49 44.16 -4.66
CA ILE A 181 -32.33 43.53 -5.70
C ILE A 181 -33.02 44.58 -6.56
N LYS A 182 -33.34 44.22 -7.82
CA LYS A 182 -34.01 45.11 -8.78
C LYS A 182 -35.47 44.71 -9.04
N SER A 183 -35.78 43.42 -8.92
CA SER A 183 -37.14 42.88 -9.06
C SER A 183 -37.52 42.03 -7.84
N MET A 184 -38.81 41.99 -7.51
CA MET A 184 -39.34 41.13 -6.44
C MET A 184 -39.22 39.64 -6.78
N ASP A 185 -39.15 39.29 -8.07
CA ASP A 185 -39.06 37.90 -8.52
C ASP A 185 -37.73 37.23 -8.12
N GLU A 186 -36.70 38.01 -7.81
CA GLU A 186 -35.35 37.55 -7.46
C GLU A 186 -35.30 36.87 -6.08
N VAL A 187 -36.29 37.13 -5.21
CA VAL A 187 -36.34 36.62 -3.84
C VAL A 187 -37.62 35.85 -3.54
N HIS A 188 -37.61 35.09 -2.45
CA HIS A 188 -38.81 34.44 -1.94
C HIS A 188 -39.74 35.43 -1.23
N ASP A 189 -41.06 35.19 -1.32
CA ASP A 189 -42.09 36.10 -0.83
C ASP A 189 -42.09 36.28 0.70
N ILE A 190 -41.64 35.25 1.43
CA ILE A 190 -41.57 35.22 2.89
C ILE A 190 -40.11 35.35 3.33
N GLY A 191 -39.85 36.39 4.12
CA GLY A 191 -38.57 36.68 4.74
C GLY A 191 -38.72 36.91 6.24
N VAL A 192 -37.69 37.49 6.85
CA VAL A 192 -37.62 37.69 8.30
C VAL A 192 -37.22 39.11 8.65
N PHE A 193 -38.05 39.76 9.45
CA PHE A 193 -37.73 41.04 10.07
C PHE A 193 -36.70 40.82 11.18
N SER A 194 -35.59 41.54 11.10
CA SER A 194 -34.42 41.37 11.95
C SER A 194 -33.95 42.71 12.51
N ARG A 195 -33.49 42.71 13.75
CA ARG A 195 -32.80 43.84 14.36
C ARG A 195 -31.29 43.71 14.17
N ILE A 196 -30.62 44.80 13.84
CA ILE A 196 -29.16 44.87 13.85
C ILE A 196 -28.69 44.99 15.31
N MET A 197 -27.91 44.01 15.75
CA MET A 197 -27.34 43.96 17.10
C MET A 197 -25.99 44.66 17.18
N SER A 198 -25.14 44.41 16.19
CA SER A 198 -23.81 45.01 16.10
C SER A 198 -23.31 44.97 14.66
N ILE A 199 -22.43 45.90 14.33
CA ILE A 199 -21.76 46.00 13.04
C ILE A 199 -20.25 45.93 13.30
N TYR A 200 -19.56 45.01 12.61
CA TYR A 200 -18.12 44.85 12.68
C TYR A 200 -17.50 45.18 11.32
N VAL A 201 -16.53 46.09 11.35
CA VAL A 201 -15.66 46.35 10.19
C VAL A 201 -14.48 45.38 10.25
N SER A 202 -14.15 44.73 9.13
CA SER A 202 -12.98 43.85 9.09
C SER A 202 -11.71 44.64 9.42
N PRO A 203 -10.84 44.15 10.33
CA PRO A 203 -9.57 44.80 10.65
C PRO A 203 -8.52 44.68 9.53
N ASN A 204 -8.77 43.90 8.48
CA ASN A 204 -7.86 43.69 7.36
C ASN A 204 -8.09 44.74 6.24
N PRO A 205 -7.08 45.52 5.81
CA PRO A 205 -7.23 46.57 4.79
C PRO A 205 -7.65 46.07 3.40
N GLU A 206 -7.44 44.78 3.10
CA GLU A 206 -7.75 44.17 1.80
C GLU A 206 -9.21 43.68 1.72
N ASP A 207 -9.86 43.42 2.85
CA ASP A 207 -11.22 42.88 2.94
C ASP A 207 -12.25 44.02 3.15
N LYS A 208 -12.80 44.55 2.06
CA LYS A 208 -13.83 45.60 2.11
C LYS A 208 -15.24 45.06 2.36
N HIS A 209 -15.43 44.19 3.35
CA HIS A 209 -16.75 43.69 3.74
C HIS A 209 -17.11 44.07 5.18
N LEU A 210 -18.40 44.29 5.42
CA LEU A 210 -19.00 44.61 6.71
C LEU A 210 -19.71 43.37 7.25
N THR A 211 -19.38 42.95 8.48
CA THR A 211 -20.11 41.86 9.14
C THR A 211 -21.20 42.44 10.04
N VAL A 212 -22.46 42.11 9.77
CA VAL A 212 -23.63 42.59 10.52
C VAL A 212 -24.21 41.43 11.31
N ALA A 213 -24.30 41.57 12.64
CA ALA A 213 -24.97 40.60 13.50
C ALA A 213 -26.46 40.94 13.56
N LEU A 214 -27.31 40.03 13.10
CA LEU A 214 -28.76 40.19 13.07
C LEU A 214 -29.43 39.33 14.14
N TYR A 215 -30.49 39.87 14.73
CA TYR A 215 -31.45 39.15 15.55
C TYR A 215 -32.81 39.05 14.84
N PRO A 216 -33.08 37.94 14.16
CA PRO A 216 -34.38 37.54 13.60
C PRO A 216 -35.52 37.58 14.63
N TRP A 217 -36.57 38.33 14.33
CA TRP A 217 -37.73 38.49 15.22
C TRP A 217 -38.98 37.76 14.72
N ARG A 218 -39.44 38.08 13.51
CA ARG A 218 -40.72 37.58 12.97
C ARG A 218 -40.70 37.39 11.46
N ARG A 219 -41.58 36.53 10.95
CA ARG A 219 -41.81 36.37 9.50
C ARG A 219 -42.52 37.60 8.95
N VAL A 220 -42.10 38.02 7.78
CA VAL A 220 -42.72 39.10 7.03
C VAL A 220 -42.89 38.72 5.57
N ARG A 221 -43.96 39.19 4.95
CA ARG A 221 -44.20 39.05 3.52
C ARG A 221 -43.89 40.37 2.82
N MET A 222 -43.23 40.28 1.66
CA MET A 222 -43.00 41.45 0.82
C MET A 222 -44.30 41.92 0.15
N LYS A 223 -44.65 43.21 0.28
CA LYS A 223 -45.77 43.82 -0.46
C LYS A 223 -45.31 44.50 -1.74
N ARG A 224 -44.32 45.40 -1.62
CA ARG A 224 -43.75 46.10 -2.79
C ARG A 224 -42.37 46.72 -2.51
N ILE A 225 -41.63 47.03 -3.57
CA ILE A 225 -40.39 47.81 -3.55
C ILE A 225 -40.73 49.30 -3.58
N LEU A 226 -40.04 50.10 -2.77
CA LEU A 226 -40.18 51.55 -2.69
C LEU A 226 -39.14 52.21 -3.61
N ASP A 227 -39.53 52.56 -4.84
CA ASP A 227 -38.63 53.25 -5.77
C ASP A 227 -38.44 54.71 -5.37
N GLY A 228 -37.17 55.11 -5.16
CA GLY A 228 -36.75 56.46 -4.74
C GLY A 228 -36.90 57.56 -5.80
N LYS A 229 -37.72 57.37 -6.84
CA LYS A 229 -38.07 58.43 -7.81
C LYS A 229 -39.57 58.47 -8.03
N GLY A 230 -40.18 59.57 -7.57
CA GLY A 230 -41.62 59.78 -7.53
C GLY A 230 -42.36 59.44 -8.81
N GLY A 231 -43.48 58.75 -8.64
CA GLY A 231 -44.38 58.36 -9.71
C GLY A 231 -45.54 57.53 -9.15
N ASP A 232 -46.46 58.22 -8.48
CA ASP A 232 -47.77 57.69 -8.11
C ASP A 232 -48.45 57.09 -9.36
N SER A 233 -48.73 55.79 -9.32
CA SER A 233 -49.66 55.15 -10.25
C SER A 233 -50.43 54.04 -9.53
N GLY A 234 -51.20 54.45 -8.53
CA GLY A 234 -52.37 53.68 -8.12
C GLY A 234 -53.47 53.75 -9.19
N ALA A 235 -53.90 52.59 -9.69
CA ALA A 235 -55.25 52.43 -10.23
C ALA A 235 -55.88 51.16 -9.62
N PRO A 236 -57.13 51.24 -9.11
CA PRO A 236 -57.70 50.24 -8.21
C PRO A 236 -58.41 49.11 -8.98
N VAL A 237 -58.39 47.89 -8.43
CA VAL A 237 -59.28 46.82 -8.86
C VAL A 237 -60.26 46.51 -7.73
N LYS A 238 -61.52 46.92 -7.92
CA LYS A 238 -62.70 46.37 -7.23
C LYS A 238 -63.45 45.49 -8.22
N GLY A 239 -63.79 44.28 -7.81
CA GLY A 239 -64.79 43.45 -8.50
C GLY A 239 -64.72 41.98 -8.11
N ALA A 240 -65.44 41.59 -7.06
CA ALA A 240 -66.01 40.24 -6.99
C ALA A 240 -67.15 40.14 -8.02
N PRO A 241 -67.46 38.96 -8.57
CA PRO A 241 -68.49 38.12 -7.93
C PRO A 241 -68.20 36.61 -8.00
N GLY A 242 -68.90 35.84 -7.15
CA GLY A 242 -68.68 34.42 -6.96
C GLY A 242 -69.43 33.45 -7.89
N SER A 243 -69.20 32.16 -7.56
CA SER A 243 -69.91 30.90 -7.92
C SER A 243 -69.80 30.37 -9.36
N PRO A 244 -70.00 29.05 -9.61
CA PRO A 244 -69.90 27.87 -8.73
C PRO A 244 -69.11 26.69 -9.37
N MET A 245 -68.76 25.66 -8.59
CA MET A 245 -68.66 24.30 -9.15
C MET A 245 -69.39 23.30 -8.26
N ALA A 246 -70.10 22.43 -8.99
CA ALA A 246 -70.99 21.40 -8.53
C ALA A 246 -70.29 20.30 -7.73
N GLY A 247 -71.07 19.70 -6.83
CA GLY A 247 -70.75 18.49 -6.11
C GLY A 247 -71.98 18.02 -5.35
N ASP A 248 -72.94 17.43 -6.08
CA ASP A 248 -73.97 16.59 -5.48
C ASP A 248 -73.30 15.36 -4.84
N ALA A 249 -73.50 15.19 -3.53
CA ALA A 249 -73.88 13.91 -2.92
C ALA A 249 -74.16 14.11 -1.41
N GLN A 250 -75.46 14.20 -1.10
CA GLN A 250 -76.18 13.55 0.01
C GLN A 250 -75.58 13.65 1.43
N ALA A 251 -76.21 14.43 2.32
CA ALA A 251 -77.35 14.03 3.19
C ALA A 251 -76.92 13.07 4.31
N ALA A 252 -77.27 13.20 5.59
CA ALA A 252 -78.26 14.01 6.31
C ALA A 252 -77.75 14.10 7.78
N ALA A 253 -78.01 15.22 8.46
CA ALA A 253 -78.98 15.35 9.56
C ALA A 253 -78.55 14.65 10.87
N GLU A 254 -78.44 15.42 11.96
CA GLU A 254 -79.38 15.40 13.11
C GLU A 254 -78.82 14.53 14.25
N VAL A 255 -78.89 14.80 15.55
CA VAL A 255 -79.53 15.81 16.43
C VAL A 255 -78.72 15.75 17.76
N ALA A 256 -78.82 16.80 18.59
CA ALA A 256 -79.09 16.78 20.05
C ALA A 256 -78.20 15.94 21.01
N GLU A 257 -77.99 16.30 22.27
CA GLU A 257 -78.23 17.47 23.13
C GLU A 257 -77.73 17.02 24.52
N HIS A 258 -77.53 18.02 25.38
CA HIS A 258 -77.71 17.97 26.83
C HIS A 258 -76.58 17.48 27.75
N GLU A 259 -76.11 18.48 28.52
CA GLU A 259 -76.07 18.53 30.00
C GLU A 259 -75.04 17.66 30.75
N ASP A 260 -74.40 18.08 31.83
CA ASP A 260 -74.50 19.30 32.64
C ASP A 260 -73.24 19.42 33.53
N GLU A 261 -73.05 20.62 34.07
CA GLU A 261 -72.50 20.91 35.40
C GLU A 261 -71.18 20.26 35.88
N THR A 262 -70.13 21.09 36.03
CA THR A 262 -69.72 21.57 37.36
C THR A 262 -68.59 22.60 37.26
N ARG A 263 -68.88 23.83 37.72
CA ARG A 263 -67.90 24.80 38.25
C ARG A 263 -67.79 24.59 39.77
N PRO A 264 -66.66 24.98 40.39
CA PRO A 264 -66.70 26.28 41.07
C PRO A 264 -65.41 27.14 40.94
N ALA A 265 -65.66 28.46 41.00
CA ALA A 265 -64.90 29.58 41.58
C ALA A 265 -63.36 29.63 41.42
N ALA A 266 -62.77 30.55 40.65
CA ALA A 266 -62.65 32.02 40.83
C ALA A 266 -61.75 32.46 42.01
N ARG A 267 -60.60 33.11 41.70
CA ARG A 267 -60.31 34.54 41.98
C ARG A 267 -58.89 34.96 41.48
N PRO A 268 -58.64 36.27 41.31
CA PRO A 268 -57.93 36.85 40.16
C PRO A 268 -56.60 37.55 40.52
N ALA A 269 -55.83 37.95 39.51
CA ALA A 269 -54.85 39.02 39.58
C ALA A 269 -54.90 39.75 38.22
N GLU A 270 -55.64 40.86 38.17
CA GLU A 270 -55.14 42.24 38.20
C GLU A 270 -54.66 42.72 36.82
N ALA A 271 -55.54 43.48 36.20
CA ALA A 271 -55.28 44.36 35.08
C ALA A 271 -54.59 45.64 35.57
N GLY A 272 -53.54 46.04 34.87
CA GLY A 272 -52.99 47.40 34.88
C GLY A 272 -52.95 47.94 33.46
N SER A 273 -53.88 48.86 33.15
CA SER A 273 -53.76 50.04 32.26
C SER A 273 -52.83 49.92 31.03
N ILE A 274 -53.31 49.83 29.78
CA ILE A 274 -53.88 50.92 28.93
C ILE A 274 -53.14 52.26 29.10
N GLU A 275 -52.02 52.44 28.38
CA GLU A 275 -51.51 53.70 27.80
C GLU A 275 -50.48 53.34 26.70
N ALA A 276 -50.91 53.04 25.46
CA ALA A 276 -49.98 52.84 24.32
C ALA A 276 -50.66 52.89 22.93
N ALA A 277 -51.81 53.57 22.79
CA ALA A 277 -52.57 53.59 21.54
C ALA A 277 -52.51 54.93 20.80
N ALA A 278 -51.69 55.90 21.26
CA ALA A 278 -51.61 57.24 20.67
C ALA A 278 -50.25 57.56 20.01
N ASP A 279 -49.21 56.75 20.22
CA ASP A 279 -47.85 57.01 19.70
C ASP A 279 -47.49 56.17 18.45
N MET A 280 -48.35 55.24 18.01
CA MET A 280 -48.01 54.27 16.94
C MET A 280 -48.08 54.85 15.51
N ASP A 281 -48.87 55.90 15.27
CA ASP A 281 -49.02 56.49 13.92
C ASP A 281 -47.86 57.44 13.56
N ASP A 282 -47.17 58.02 14.55
CA ASP A 282 -46.03 58.93 14.33
C ASP A 282 -44.74 58.17 13.95
N ASP A 283 -44.53 56.95 14.47
CA ASP A 283 -43.35 56.12 14.20
C ASP A 283 -43.32 55.53 12.77
N VAL A 284 -44.48 55.31 12.15
CA VAL A 284 -44.57 54.75 10.77
C VAL A 284 -44.25 55.81 9.71
N ALA A 285 -44.63 57.07 9.98
CA ALA A 285 -44.35 58.20 9.11
C ALA A 285 -42.88 58.64 9.18
N SER A 286 -42.26 58.56 10.36
CA SER A 286 -40.84 58.87 10.56
C SER A 286 -39.93 57.86 9.86
N ALA A 287 -40.17 56.55 10.01
CA ALA A 287 -39.38 55.48 9.37
C ALA A 287 -39.36 55.58 7.84
N LYS A 288 -40.48 55.96 7.21
CA LYS A 288 -40.55 56.17 5.76
C LYS A 288 -39.72 57.37 5.32
N GLN A 289 -39.79 58.49 6.06
CA GLN A 289 -38.98 59.68 5.78
C GLN A 289 -37.48 59.43 6.00
N VAL A 290 -37.11 58.65 7.02
CA VAL A 290 -35.73 58.25 7.28
C VAL A 290 -35.21 57.42 6.11
N LEU A 291 -35.93 56.37 5.68
CA LEU A 291 -35.53 55.55 4.53
C LEU A 291 -35.44 56.36 3.23
N GLU A 292 -36.40 57.26 2.94
CA GLU A 292 -36.35 58.14 1.77
C GLU A 292 -35.14 59.09 1.81
N SER A 293 -34.77 59.60 2.98
CA SER A 293 -33.59 60.44 3.14
C SER A 293 -32.27 59.67 2.95
N ILE A 294 -32.15 58.46 3.49
CA ILE A 294 -30.96 57.62 3.32
C ILE A 294 -30.87 57.14 1.86
N ASN A 295 -31.99 56.82 1.21
CA ASN A 295 -32.02 56.37 -0.19
C ASN A 295 -31.62 57.51 -1.17
N SER A 296 -31.70 58.77 -0.73
CA SER A 296 -31.21 59.92 -1.50
C SER A 296 -29.68 60.04 -1.51
N GLU A 297 -29.01 59.48 -0.51
CA GLU A 297 -27.55 59.53 -0.32
C GLU A 297 -26.86 58.20 -0.67
N TYR A 298 -27.54 57.07 -0.44
CA TYR A 298 -27.04 55.72 -0.68
C TYR A 298 -28.06 54.89 -1.48
N SER A 299 -27.61 54.18 -2.51
CA SER A 299 -28.50 53.29 -3.29
C SER A 299 -28.70 51.95 -2.57
N PHE A 300 -29.91 51.65 -2.11
CA PHE A 300 -30.29 50.35 -1.54
C PHE A 300 -31.76 50.00 -1.80
N THR A 301 -32.14 48.73 -1.58
CA THR A 301 -33.53 48.27 -1.75
C THR A 301 -34.34 48.57 -0.49
N ALA A 302 -35.33 49.46 -0.60
CA ALA A 302 -36.34 49.68 0.44
C ALA A 302 -37.64 48.93 0.09
N LEU A 303 -38.27 48.29 1.08
CA LEU A 303 -39.48 47.50 0.91
C LEU A 303 -40.61 47.96 1.83
N GLU A 304 -41.83 47.79 1.34
CA GLU A 304 -43.02 47.69 2.18
C GLU A 304 -43.28 46.21 2.52
N VAL A 305 -43.38 45.87 3.80
CA VAL A 305 -43.58 44.51 4.32
C VAL A 305 -44.85 44.41 5.19
N GLU A 306 -45.42 43.22 5.27
CA GLU A 306 -46.50 42.90 6.21
C GLU A 306 -46.11 41.77 7.16
N ASN A 307 -46.64 41.80 8.37
CA ASN A 307 -46.47 40.73 9.33
C ASN A 307 -47.28 39.50 8.91
N VAL A 308 -46.66 38.32 9.04
CA VAL A 308 -47.32 37.05 8.75
C VAL A 308 -47.51 36.29 10.05
N GLU A 309 -48.77 36.03 10.41
CA GLU A 309 -49.13 35.21 11.56
C GLU A 309 -49.32 33.75 11.17
N ASP A 310 -49.07 32.85 12.12
CA ASP A 310 -49.31 31.41 11.93
C ASP A 310 -50.82 31.13 11.89
N GLU A 311 -51.23 30.09 11.16
CA GLU A 311 -52.64 29.64 11.16
C GLU A 311 -53.05 29.19 12.58
N PRO A 312 -54.32 29.38 13.00
CA PRO A 312 -54.78 28.93 14.30
C PRO A 312 -54.55 27.42 14.49
N TYR A 313 -53.85 27.04 15.57
CA TYR A 313 -53.55 25.64 15.89
C TYR A 313 -53.91 25.30 17.34
N ASP A 314 -54.28 24.05 17.61
CA ASP A 314 -54.50 23.56 18.97
C ASP A 314 -53.21 22.98 19.55
N ILE A 315 -52.70 23.58 20.62
CA ILE A 315 -51.52 23.10 21.36
C ILE A 315 -51.75 21.69 21.92
N LYS A 316 -53.02 21.29 22.14
CA LYS A 316 -53.40 19.97 22.66
C LYS A 316 -53.56 18.89 21.58
N ASP A 317 -53.37 19.22 20.30
CA ASP A 317 -53.39 18.21 19.24
C ASP A 317 -52.31 17.14 19.52
N ALA A 318 -52.73 15.88 19.55
CA ALA A 318 -51.87 14.74 19.77
C ALA A 318 -50.76 14.66 18.71
N THR A 319 -51.05 15.07 17.47
CA THR A 319 -50.14 15.03 16.33
C THR A 319 -49.00 16.04 16.51
N ILE A 320 -49.32 17.26 16.94
CA ILE A 320 -48.33 18.31 17.23
C ILE A 320 -47.45 17.90 18.43
N SER A 321 -48.07 17.45 19.53
CA SER A 321 -47.34 17.07 20.75
C SER A 321 -46.39 15.87 20.52
N ALA A 322 -46.82 14.89 19.73
CA ALA A 322 -45.98 13.75 19.35
C ALA A 322 -44.78 14.18 18.51
N THR A 323 -44.99 15.02 17.48
CA THR A 323 -43.92 15.51 16.61
C THR A 323 -42.93 16.39 17.38
N MET A 324 -43.40 17.23 18.29
CA MET A 324 -42.51 18.00 19.18
C MET A 324 -41.63 17.08 20.04
N SER A 325 -42.21 16.03 20.62
CA SER A 325 -41.48 15.07 21.46
C SER A 325 -40.41 14.32 20.65
N GLU A 326 -40.73 13.95 19.41
CA GLU A 326 -39.80 13.30 18.48
C GLU A 326 -38.65 14.25 18.09
N ILE A 327 -38.93 15.52 17.76
CA ILE A 327 -37.90 16.52 17.47
C ILE A 327 -36.94 16.68 18.66
N VAL A 328 -37.48 16.77 19.89
CA VAL A 328 -36.65 16.87 21.10
C VAL A 328 -35.81 15.60 21.30
N SER A 329 -36.34 14.42 21.00
CA SER A 329 -35.59 13.16 21.06
C SER A 329 -34.42 13.16 20.06
N VAL A 330 -34.69 13.50 18.80
CA VAL A 330 -33.68 13.57 17.75
C VAL A 330 -32.59 14.60 18.10
N LEU A 331 -32.96 15.79 18.59
CA LEU A 331 -31.99 16.79 19.05
C LEU A 331 -31.07 16.25 20.16
N ARG A 332 -31.62 15.52 21.14
CA ARG A 332 -30.81 14.89 22.20
C ARG A 332 -29.84 13.89 21.61
N GLU A 333 -30.27 13.02 20.70
CA GLU A 333 -29.38 12.04 20.08
C GLU A 333 -28.21 12.72 19.34
N ILE A 334 -28.47 13.76 18.54
CA ILE A 334 -27.43 14.50 17.84
C ILE A 334 -26.43 15.12 18.84
N THR A 335 -26.89 15.72 19.94
CA THR A 335 -25.99 16.30 20.98
C THR A 335 -25.11 15.27 21.70
N THR A 336 -25.47 13.98 21.68
CA THR A 336 -24.60 12.92 22.24
C THR A 336 -23.50 12.51 21.29
N MET A 337 -23.73 12.60 19.98
CA MET A 337 -22.81 12.15 18.95
C MET A 337 -21.89 13.25 18.43
N ASN A 338 -22.34 14.52 18.42
CA ASN A 338 -21.60 15.65 17.89
C ASN A 338 -21.40 16.74 18.98
N PRO A 339 -20.18 16.87 19.56
CA PRO A 339 -19.86 17.90 20.54
C PRO A 339 -20.03 19.34 20.03
N MET A 340 -19.77 19.60 18.75
CA MET A 340 -19.98 20.93 18.14
C MET A 340 -21.46 21.32 18.15
N PHE A 341 -22.35 20.35 17.91
CA PHE A 341 -23.80 20.58 17.96
C PHE A 341 -24.26 20.90 19.39
N ARG A 342 -23.63 20.28 20.40
CA ARG A 342 -23.87 20.62 21.81
C ARG A 342 -23.46 22.06 22.13
N GLU A 343 -22.33 22.52 21.60
CA GLU A 343 -21.91 23.91 21.77
C GLU A 343 -22.86 24.90 21.09
N GLN A 344 -23.37 24.58 19.90
CA GLN A 344 -24.38 25.41 19.21
C GLN A 344 -25.67 25.54 20.04
N ILE A 345 -26.15 24.43 20.62
CA ILE A 345 -27.31 24.47 21.52
C ILE A 345 -26.99 25.21 22.83
N HIS A 346 -25.78 25.08 23.38
CA HIS A 346 -25.39 25.78 24.60
C HIS A 346 -25.26 27.30 24.40
N HIS A 347 -24.69 27.74 23.29
CA HIS A 347 -24.64 29.16 22.90
C HIS A 347 -26.04 29.75 22.70
N PHE A 348 -26.99 28.93 22.23
CA PHE A 348 -28.39 29.33 22.12
C PHE A 348 -29.09 29.37 23.49
N ALA A 349 -28.83 28.41 24.36
CA ALA A 349 -29.46 28.29 25.68
C ALA A 349 -29.00 29.37 26.68
N SER A 350 -27.83 29.99 26.49
CA SER A 350 -27.32 31.08 27.33
C SER A 350 -27.99 32.43 27.06
N ALA A 351 -28.61 32.61 25.89
CA ALA A 351 -29.37 33.80 25.54
C ALA A 351 -30.82 33.71 26.05
N GLN A 352 -31.05 33.74 27.37
CA GLN A 352 -32.35 33.94 28.08
C GLN A 352 -33.66 33.25 27.59
N VAL A 353 -33.68 32.36 26.60
CA VAL A 353 -34.90 31.82 25.96
C VAL A 353 -34.90 30.28 25.92
N SER A 354 -34.53 29.60 27.01
CA SER A 354 -34.27 28.14 26.98
C SER A 354 -35.43 27.23 27.40
N LYS A 355 -36.54 27.74 27.97
CA LYS A 355 -37.75 26.90 28.21
C LYS A 355 -38.88 27.16 27.21
N ALA A 356 -39.12 28.44 26.90
CA ALA A 356 -40.22 28.82 26.04
C ALA A 356 -40.10 28.30 24.59
N VAL A 357 -38.89 28.06 24.06
CA VAL A 357 -38.71 27.55 22.69
C VAL A 357 -39.14 26.09 22.57
N PHE A 358 -38.86 25.26 23.59
CA PHE A 358 -39.21 23.84 23.56
C PHE A 358 -40.68 23.56 23.89
N GLU A 359 -41.39 24.53 24.47
CA GLU A 359 -42.81 24.45 24.81
C GLU A 359 -43.72 25.02 23.70
N ASN A 360 -43.18 25.85 22.80
CA ASN A 360 -43.93 26.45 21.70
C ASN A 360 -43.70 25.68 20.38
N PRO A 361 -44.75 25.09 19.77
CA PRO A 361 -44.57 24.25 18.58
C PRO A 361 -44.01 25.02 17.37
N SER A 362 -44.47 26.25 17.13
CA SER A 362 -43.96 27.10 16.04
C SER A 362 -42.46 27.43 16.20
N LYS A 363 -42.04 27.82 17.41
CA LYS A 363 -40.63 28.16 17.70
C LYS A 363 -39.72 26.92 17.66
N LEU A 364 -40.22 25.76 18.06
CA LEU A 364 -39.47 24.52 18.00
C LEU A 364 -39.20 24.07 16.55
N ALA A 365 -40.17 24.23 15.65
CA ALA A 365 -40.00 23.94 14.24
C ALA A 365 -38.90 24.81 13.60
N ASP A 366 -38.93 26.12 13.89
CA ASP A 366 -37.92 27.07 13.43
C ASP A 366 -36.54 26.74 13.98
N PHE A 367 -36.47 26.41 15.27
CA PHE A 367 -35.22 26.04 15.91
C PHE A 367 -34.63 24.75 15.32
N ALA A 368 -35.45 23.73 15.11
CA ALA A 368 -35.03 22.48 14.50
C ALA A 368 -34.51 22.69 13.06
N ALA A 369 -35.21 23.48 12.26
CA ALA A 369 -34.78 23.84 10.91
C ALA A 369 -33.46 24.62 10.91
N ALA A 370 -33.32 25.59 11.82
CA ALA A 370 -32.14 26.44 11.91
C ALA A 370 -30.88 25.72 12.45
N LEU A 371 -31.04 24.59 13.13
CA LEU A 371 -29.94 23.71 13.50
C LEU A 371 -29.62 22.64 12.45
N SER A 372 -30.56 22.32 11.58
CA SER A 372 -30.42 21.25 10.58
C SER A 372 -29.69 21.70 9.30
N GLY A 373 -28.99 20.78 8.64
CA GLY A 373 -28.30 21.00 7.36
C GLY A 373 -29.16 20.79 6.12
N GLY A 374 -30.42 21.23 6.12
CA GLY A 374 -31.32 21.11 4.96
C GLY A 374 -30.87 21.91 3.74
N SER A 375 -31.40 21.55 2.57
CA SER A 375 -31.22 22.34 1.34
C SER A 375 -31.89 23.71 1.44
N SER A 376 -31.47 24.68 0.61
CA SER A 376 -32.02 26.04 0.59
C SER A 376 -33.54 26.03 0.39
N GLU A 377 -34.02 25.24 -0.57
CA GLU A 377 -35.45 25.04 -0.87
C GLU A 377 -36.22 24.44 0.33
N GLU A 378 -35.71 23.35 0.94
CA GLU A 378 -36.38 22.72 2.09
C GLU A 378 -36.50 23.66 3.30
N LEU A 379 -35.45 24.45 3.57
CA LEU A 379 -35.46 25.42 4.66
C LEU A 379 -36.41 26.60 4.39
N GLN A 380 -36.48 27.04 3.13
CA GLN A 380 -37.41 28.09 2.74
C GLN A 380 -38.86 27.61 2.77
N ASP A 381 -39.11 26.36 2.39
CA ASP A 381 -40.43 25.71 2.50
C ASP A 381 -40.89 25.60 3.95
N ILE A 382 -39.97 25.38 4.89
CA ILE A 382 -40.28 25.39 6.33
C ILE A 382 -40.55 26.82 6.81
N LEU A 383 -39.75 27.79 6.38
CA LEU A 383 -39.96 29.20 6.76
C LEU A 383 -41.31 29.72 6.26
N GLY A 384 -41.72 29.35 5.05
CA GLY A 384 -42.91 29.86 4.38
C GLY A 384 -44.23 29.16 4.72
N ASP A 385 -44.20 27.94 5.27
CA ASP A 385 -45.40 27.19 5.61
C ASP A 385 -46.08 27.77 6.85
N LEU A 386 -47.31 28.28 6.76
CA LEU A 386 -48.03 28.91 7.89
C LEU A 386 -48.70 27.91 8.84
N ASN A 387 -48.84 26.66 8.40
CA ASN A 387 -49.45 25.62 9.20
C ASN A 387 -48.40 24.97 10.11
N VAL A 388 -48.60 25.09 11.42
CA VAL A 388 -47.60 24.68 12.41
C VAL A 388 -47.38 23.16 12.44
N ALA A 389 -48.43 22.37 12.15
CA ALA A 389 -48.32 20.91 12.15
C ALA A 389 -47.45 20.42 10.97
N THR A 390 -47.72 20.89 9.76
CA THR A 390 -46.92 20.55 8.57
C THR A 390 -45.50 21.09 8.66
N ARG A 391 -45.32 22.29 9.22
CA ARG A 391 -44.00 22.89 9.47
C ARG A 391 -43.15 22.03 10.41
N LEU A 392 -43.74 21.50 11.49
CA LEU A 392 -43.06 20.59 12.42
C LEU A 392 -42.65 19.28 11.75
N GLU A 393 -43.52 18.70 10.92
CA GLU A 393 -43.20 17.48 10.17
C GLU A 393 -42.03 17.70 9.21
N LYS A 394 -42.06 18.78 8.43
CA LYS A 394 -40.97 19.16 7.52
C LYS A 394 -39.67 19.39 8.29
N ALA A 395 -39.70 20.13 9.40
CA ALA A 395 -38.54 20.36 10.26
C ALA A 395 -37.98 19.04 10.83
N LEU A 396 -38.84 18.12 11.24
CA LEU A 396 -38.42 16.80 11.73
C LEU A 396 -37.72 15.98 10.64
N VAL A 397 -38.21 16.01 9.39
CA VAL A 397 -37.58 15.28 8.27
C VAL A 397 -36.15 15.76 8.05
N VAL A 398 -35.93 17.08 7.97
CA VAL A 398 -34.59 17.64 7.77
C VAL A 398 -33.69 17.32 8.97
N LEU A 399 -34.23 17.40 10.19
CA LEU A 399 -33.48 17.05 11.39
C LEU A 399 -33.09 15.55 11.46
N LYS A 400 -33.94 14.64 10.96
CA LYS A 400 -33.61 13.21 10.85
C LYS A 400 -32.50 12.94 9.83
N LYS A 401 -32.42 13.70 8.74
CA LYS A 401 -31.28 13.64 7.81
C LYS A 401 -29.97 14.02 8.53
N GLU A 402 -30.01 15.07 9.36
CA GLU A 402 -28.87 15.48 10.17
C GLU A 402 -28.44 14.40 11.18
N LEU A 403 -29.41 13.73 11.80
CA LEU A 403 -29.14 12.59 12.69
C LEU A 403 -28.39 11.46 11.97
N MET A 404 -28.81 11.08 10.76
CA MET A 404 -28.12 10.03 9.99
C MET A 404 -26.68 10.43 9.65
N ASN A 405 -26.46 11.69 9.29
CA ASN A 405 -25.12 12.22 9.02
C ASN A 405 -24.22 12.14 10.27
N ALA A 406 -24.74 12.56 11.44
CA ALA A 406 -24.02 12.48 12.71
C ALA A 406 -23.69 11.02 13.10
N GLN A 407 -24.62 10.09 12.88
CA GLN A 407 -24.39 8.65 13.12
C GLN A 407 -23.28 8.08 12.22
N LEU A 408 -23.28 8.43 10.94
CA LEU A 408 -22.26 7.99 9.98
C LEU A 408 -20.87 8.53 10.36
N GLN A 409 -20.77 9.83 10.69
CA GLN A 409 -19.51 10.44 11.13
C GLN A 409 -18.97 9.76 12.39
N ASN A 410 -19.82 9.52 13.40
CA ASN A 410 -19.42 8.84 14.63
C ASN A 410 -18.95 7.39 14.36
N LYS A 411 -19.60 6.67 13.45
CA LYS A 411 -19.20 5.32 13.04
C LYS A 411 -17.83 5.31 12.37
N ILE A 412 -17.58 6.23 11.43
CA ILE A 412 -16.29 6.37 10.75
C ILE A 412 -15.18 6.66 11.77
N SER A 413 -15.40 7.58 12.71
CA SER A 413 -14.44 7.91 13.77
C SER A 413 -14.08 6.69 14.62
N LYS A 414 -15.07 5.89 15.03
CA LYS A 414 -14.86 4.65 15.80
C LYS A 414 -14.09 3.59 15.01
N ASP A 415 -14.39 3.41 13.72
CA ASP A 415 -13.70 2.43 12.87
C ASP A 415 -12.23 2.81 12.63
N VAL A 416 -11.93 4.11 12.47
CA VAL A 416 -10.58 4.64 12.35
C VAL A 416 -9.81 4.44 13.66
N GLU A 417 -10.42 4.78 14.79
CA GLU A 417 -9.81 4.60 16.12
C GLU A 417 -9.53 3.12 16.43
N ALA A 418 -10.45 2.22 16.09
CA ALA A 418 -10.25 0.77 16.23
C ALA A 418 -9.07 0.25 15.38
N LYS A 419 -8.93 0.72 14.14
CA LYS A 419 -7.79 0.37 13.27
C LYS A 419 -6.47 0.90 13.81
N ILE A 420 -6.44 2.13 14.33
CA ILE A 420 -5.24 2.74 14.94
C ILE A 420 -4.86 1.98 16.22
N SER A 421 -5.83 1.69 17.10
CA SER A 421 -5.61 0.95 18.34
C SER A 421 -5.08 -0.47 18.08
N LYS A 422 -5.63 -1.17 17.07
CA LYS A 422 -5.12 -2.49 16.67
C LYS A 422 -3.66 -2.42 16.22
N ARG A 423 -3.30 -1.46 15.36
CA ARG A 423 -1.92 -1.25 14.91
C ARG A 423 -0.96 -0.91 16.06
N GLN A 424 -1.37 -0.03 16.98
CA GLN A 424 -0.56 0.31 18.16
C GLN A 424 -0.36 -0.90 19.09
N ARG A 425 -1.42 -1.69 19.28
CA ARG A 425 -1.36 -2.93 20.08
C ARG A 425 -0.42 -3.96 19.45
N ASP A 426 -0.52 -4.18 18.14
CA ASP A 426 0.34 -5.11 17.41
C ASP A 426 1.81 -4.66 17.43
N PHE A 427 2.06 -3.35 17.28
CA PHE A 427 3.40 -2.77 17.41
C PHE A 427 3.99 -3.00 18.81
N TYR A 428 3.21 -2.72 19.86
CA TYR A 428 3.64 -2.90 21.24
C TYR A 428 3.89 -4.37 21.58
N LEU A 429 3.01 -5.28 21.15
CA LEU A 429 3.18 -6.72 21.31
C LEU A 429 4.46 -7.21 20.61
N MET A 430 4.76 -6.74 19.39
CA MET A 430 5.99 -7.10 18.68
C MET A 430 7.25 -6.60 19.40
N GLU A 431 7.22 -5.38 19.94
CA GLU A 431 8.34 -4.82 20.69
C GLU A 431 8.57 -5.56 22.02
N GLN A 432 7.48 -5.92 22.72
CA GLN A 432 7.53 -6.77 23.90
C GLN A 432 8.02 -8.19 23.57
N LEU A 433 7.55 -8.80 22.47
CA LEU A 433 7.97 -10.13 22.04
C LEU A 433 9.47 -10.12 21.67
N LYS A 434 9.97 -9.04 21.07
CA LYS A 434 11.40 -8.82 20.80
C LYS A 434 12.22 -8.64 22.08
N GLY A 435 11.70 -7.91 23.06
CA GLY A 435 12.31 -7.77 24.40
C GLY A 435 12.36 -9.09 25.16
N ILE A 436 11.24 -9.83 25.19
CA ILE A 436 11.11 -11.14 25.83
C ILE A 436 12.01 -12.17 25.14
N LYS A 437 12.07 -12.22 23.80
CA LYS A 437 13.00 -13.10 23.06
C LYS A 437 14.46 -12.83 23.42
N ARG A 438 14.83 -11.57 23.65
CA ARG A 438 16.17 -11.15 24.06
C ARG A 438 16.49 -11.50 25.52
N GLU A 439 15.52 -11.36 26.43
CA GLU A 439 15.67 -11.72 27.85
C GLU A 439 15.65 -13.24 28.09
N LEU A 440 14.90 -14.01 27.29
CA LEU A 440 14.84 -15.48 27.38
C LEU A 440 16.09 -16.19 26.82
N GLY A 441 17.08 -15.46 26.31
CA GLY A 441 18.28 -16.07 25.73
C GLY A 441 18.01 -16.93 24.48
N LEU A 442 16.87 -16.71 23.81
CA LEU A 442 16.55 -17.30 22.51
C LEU A 442 17.28 -16.56 21.38
N GLU A 443 18.58 -16.30 21.56
CA GLU A 443 19.41 -15.74 20.50
C GLU A 443 19.55 -16.76 19.38
N SER A 444 18.91 -16.38 18.27
CA SER A 444 18.70 -17.09 17.02
C SER A 444 17.64 -18.20 17.08
N ASP A 445 16.46 -17.83 16.59
CA ASP A 445 15.70 -18.71 15.69
C ASP A 445 16.69 -19.32 14.68
N GLY A 446 16.58 -20.62 14.36
CA GLY A 446 17.47 -21.27 13.37
C GLY A 446 17.47 -20.56 12.01
N LYS A 447 16.40 -19.79 11.74
CA LYS A 447 16.24 -18.90 10.59
C LYS A 447 17.20 -17.69 10.60
N ASP A 448 17.41 -17.04 11.73
CA ASP A 448 18.29 -15.87 11.82
C ASP A 448 19.75 -16.25 11.63
N LYS A 449 20.19 -17.37 12.23
CA LYS A 449 21.51 -17.97 11.99
C LYS A 449 21.73 -18.31 10.52
N LEU A 450 20.71 -18.84 9.84
CA LEU A 450 20.79 -19.18 8.41
C LEU A 450 21.00 -17.91 7.55
N ILE A 451 20.29 -16.83 7.87
CA ILE A 451 20.43 -15.54 7.16
C ILE A 451 21.83 -14.95 7.38
N GLU A 452 22.34 -14.96 8.62
CA GLU A 452 23.70 -14.51 8.92
C GLU A 452 24.76 -15.34 8.19
N GLN A 453 24.58 -16.67 8.12
CA GLN A 453 25.47 -17.56 7.36
C GLN A 453 25.52 -17.21 5.87
N PHE A 454 24.38 -16.93 5.24
CA PHE A 454 24.35 -16.52 3.84
C PHE A 454 25.03 -15.17 3.62
N LYS A 455 24.80 -14.18 4.50
CA LYS A 455 25.49 -12.89 4.43
C LYS A 455 27.01 -13.04 4.56
N ALA A 456 27.47 -13.83 5.52
CA ALA A 456 28.90 -14.09 5.73
C ALA A 456 29.55 -14.77 4.51
N LYS A 457 28.86 -15.69 3.84
CA LYS A 457 29.35 -16.32 2.60
C LYS A 457 29.53 -15.30 1.48
N VAL A 458 28.54 -14.40 1.29
CA VAL A 458 28.55 -13.38 0.24
C VAL A 458 29.64 -12.33 0.45
N GLU A 459 29.97 -11.98 1.69
CA GLU A 459 31.08 -11.05 1.97
C GLU A 459 32.43 -11.55 1.43
N SER A 460 32.61 -12.88 1.32
CA SER A 460 33.82 -13.49 0.77
C SER A 460 33.83 -13.63 -0.77
N LEU A 461 32.73 -13.29 -1.44
CA LEU A 461 32.50 -13.50 -2.87
C LEU A 461 32.32 -12.15 -3.57
N GLN A 462 32.86 -12.02 -4.78
CA GLN A 462 32.66 -10.81 -5.59
C GLN A 462 31.49 -11.02 -6.54
N MET A 463 30.27 -10.96 -6.00
CA MET A 463 29.06 -11.08 -6.81
C MET A 463 28.85 -9.85 -7.71
N PRO A 464 28.52 -10.05 -9.01
CA PRO A 464 28.08 -8.95 -9.88
C PRO A 464 26.87 -8.21 -9.31
N ALA A 465 26.69 -6.94 -9.70
CA ALA A 465 25.62 -6.08 -9.15
C ALA A 465 24.21 -6.66 -9.38
N GLU A 466 23.96 -7.22 -10.57
CA GLU A 466 22.68 -7.85 -10.92
C GLU A 466 22.40 -9.08 -10.04
N VAL A 467 23.40 -9.95 -9.87
CA VAL A 467 23.32 -11.14 -9.03
C VAL A 467 23.12 -10.78 -7.56
N LYS A 468 23.83 -9.75 -7.08
CA LYS A 468 23.72 -9.27 -5.70
C LYS A 468 22.33 -8.70 -5.39
N LYS A 469 21.75 -7.96 -6.33
CA LYS A 469 20.36 -7.46 -6.20
C LYS A 469 19.37 -8.61 -6.04
N VAL A 470 19.47 -9.64 -6.88
CA VAL A 470 18.61 -10.83 -6.79
C VAL A 470 18.84 -11.58 -5.48
N PHE A 471 20.09 -11.71 -5.02
CA PHE A 471 20.41 -12.30 -3.72
C PHE A 471 19.74 -11.54 -2.57
N ASP A 472 19.84 -10.21 -2.54
CA ASP A 472 19.26 -9.37 -1.48
C ASP A 472 17.72 -9.45 -1.47
N GLU A 473 17.09 -9.50 -2.64
CA GLU A 473 15.64 -9.70 -2.78
C GLU A 473 15.19 -11.07 -2.25
N GLU A 474 15.88 -12.15 -2.63
CA GLU A 474 15.56 -13.52 -2.18
C GLU A 474 15.88 -13.74 -0.70
N LEU A 475 16.93 -13.08 -0.17
CA LEU A 475 17.23 -13.08 1.26
C LEU A 475 16.14 -12.35 2.05
N GLY A 476 15.62 -11.23 1.52
CA GLY A 476 14.48 -10.52 2.06
C GLY A 476 13.22 -11.39 2.08
N LYS A 477 12.94 -12.16 1.02
CA LYS A 477 11.84 -13.13 0.99
C LYS A 477 12.03 -14.22 2.04
N LEU A 478 13.21 -14.83 2.14
CA LEU A 478 13.52 -15.85 3.15
C LEU A 478 13.28 -15.34 4.58
N ALA A 479 13.60 -14.07 4.85
CA ALA A 479 13.40 -13.45 6.15
C ALA A 479 11.91 -13.32 6.55
N HIS A 480 10.98 -13.27 5.59
CA HIS A 480 9.54 -13.18 5.88
C HIS A 480 8.81 -14.53 5.80
N LEU A 481 9.35 -15.50 5.06
CA LEU A 481 8.74 -16.82 4.90
C LEU A 481 8.77 -17.67 6.18
N GLU A 482 7.70 -18.39 6.47
CA GLU A 482 7.65 -19.34 7.57
C GLU A 482 8.46 -20.61 7.23
N PRO A 483 9.23 -21.20 8.18
CA PRO A 483 10.04 -22.40 7.92
C PRO A 483 9.25 -23.63 7.44
N ALA A 484 7.94 -23.70 7.72
CA ALA A 484 7.07 -24.80 7.31
C ALA A 484 6.58 -24.67 5.85
N ALA A 485 6.72 -23.51 5.21
CA ALA A 485 6.27 -23.28 3.85
C ALA A 485 7.16 -24.03 2.83
N SER A 486 6.55 -24.58 1.78
CA SER A 486 7.30 -25.21 0.66
C SER A 486 8.26 -24.22 -0.01
N GLU A 487 7.84 -22.96 -0.13
CA GLU A 487 8.64 -21.86 -0.69
C GLU A 487 9.90 -21.54 0.14
N PHE A 488 9.87 -21.78 1.46
CA PHE A 488 11.04 -21.56 2.32
C PHE A 488 12.20 -22.49 1.91
N ASN A 489 11.91 -23.77 1.67
CA ASN A 489 12.92 -24.73 1.24
C ASN A 489 13.44 -24.43 -0.17
N VAL A 490 12.57 -24.02 -1.09
CA VAL A 490 12.96 -23.64 -2.45
C VAL A 490 13.89 -22.41 -2.42
N THR A 491 13.50 -21.36 -1.70
CA THR A 491 14.28 -20.12 -1.57
C THR A 491 15.62 -20.36 -0.87
N ARG A 492 15.61 -21.17 0.19
CA ARG A 492 16.83 -21.59 0.89
C ARG A 492 17.80 -22.33 -0.04
N ASN A 493 17.30 -23.31 -0.80
CA ASN A 493 18.13 -24.07 -1.73
C ASN A 493 18.68 -23.18 -2.84
N TYR A 494 17.86 -22.25 -3.34
CA TYR A 494 18.29 -21.27 -4.33
C TYR A 494 19.43 -20.38 -3.81
N LEU A 495 19.29 -19.80 -2.61
CA LEU A 495 20.34 -19.02 -1.96
C LEU A 495 21.60 -19.86 -1.69
N ASP A 496 21.45 -21.14 -1.36
CA ASP A 496 22.58 -22.06 -1.19
C ASP A 496 23.32 -22.30 -2.50
N TRP A 497 22.61 -22.52 -3.61
CA TRP A 497 23.23 -22.60 -4.94
C TRP A 497 23.93 -21.30 -5.34
N LEU A 498 23.26 -20.16 -5.13
CA LEU A 498 23.80 -18.85 -5.49
C LEU A 498 25.07 -18.50 -4.71
N THR A 499 25.17 -18.92 -3.44
CA THR A 499 26.35 -18.69 -2.59
C THR A 499 27.46 -19.73 -2.76
N GLN A 500 27.22 -20.85 -3.43
CA GLN A 500 28.22 -21.88 -3.70
C GLN A 500 28.92 -21.71 -5.05
N ILE A 501 28.39 -20.86 -5.92
CA ILE A 501 29.06 -20.48 -7.17
C ILE A 501 30.25 -19.57 -6.81
N PRO A 502 31.44 -19.82 -7.38
CA PRO A 502 32.68 -19.15 -6.99
C PRO A 502 32.83 -17.74 -7.59
N TRP A 503 31.87 -16.84 -7.36
CA TRP A 503 31.89 -15.48 -7.92
C TRP A 503 33.17 -14.71 -7.56
N GLY A 504 33.90 -14.28 -8.59
CA GLY A 504 35.20 -13.60 -8.55
C GLY A 504 36.37 -14.43 -8.05
N LYS A 505 36.21 -15.74 -7.84
CA LYS A 505 37.30 -16.63 -7.40
C LYS A 505 37.88 -17.37 -8.59
N GLN A 506 39.17 -17.14 -8.84
CA GLN A 506 39.90 -17.72 -9.96
C GLN A 506 41.13 -18.49 -9.48
N SER A 507 41.43 -19.59 -10.17
CA SER A 507 42.69 -20.30 -10.02
C SER A 507 43.81 -19.52 -10.70
N ALA A 508 44.99 -19.46 -10.08
CA ALA A 508 46.18 -18.86 -10.67
C ALA A 508 46.63 -19.68 -11.89
N GLU A 509 46.58 -19.06 -13.06
CA GLU A 509 46.90 -19.71 -14.32
C GLU A 509 48.40 -19.67 -14.60
N ASP A 510 48.95 -20.79 -15.06
CA ASP A 510 50.33 -20.87 -15.51
C ASP A 510 50.39 -20.99 -17.04
N TYR A 511 51.05 -20.01 -17.66
CA TYR A 511 51.28 -19.93 -19.10
C TYR A 511 52.74 -20.21 -19.48
N ASP A 512 53.48 -20.94 -18.65
CA ASP A 512 54.81 -21.40 -19.00
C ASP A 512 54.75 -22.56 -20.02
N LEU A 513 55.25 -22.28 -21.22
CA LEU A 513 55.34 -23.23 -22.31
C LEU A 513 56.30 -24.40 -21.98
N GLN A 514 57.37 -24.15 -21.20
CA GLN A 514 58.33 -25.20 -20.84
C GLN A 514 57.70 -26.18 -19.85
N ARG A 515 57.02 -25.68 -18.83
CA ARG A 515 56.20 -26.50 -17.94
C ARG A 515 55.12 -27.26 -18.70
N ALA A 516 54.36 -26.59 -19.57
CA ALA A 516 53.29 -27.23 -20.34
C ALA A 516 53.83 -28.38 -21.22
N LYS A 517 54.97 -28.18 -21.88
CA LYS A 517 55.65 -29.22 -22.66
C LYS A 517 56.05 -30.40 -21.78
N THR A 518 56.66 -30.13 -20.64
CA THR A 518 57.09 -31.17 -19.68
C THR A 518 55.91 -32.02 -19.20
N VAL A 519 54.80 -31.39 -18.81
CA VAL A 519 53.59 -32.10 -18.36
C VAL A 519 52.95 -32.92 -19.48
N LEU A 520 52.88 -32.39 -20.71
CA LEU A 520 52.35 -33.12 -21.85
C LEU A 520 53.21 -34.34 -22.23
N ASP A 521 54.54 -34.20 -22.14
CA ASP A 521 55.50 -35.29 -22.40
C ASP A 521 55.53 -36.32 -21.27
N GLU A 522 55.29 -35.89 -20.03
CA GLU A 522 55.14 -36.78 -18.87
C GLU A 522 53.90 -37.66 -19.04
N ASP A 523 52.73 -37.07 -19.35
CA ASP A 523 51.45 -37.79 -19.34
C ASP A 523 51.16 -38.60 -20.62
N HIS A 524 51.73 -38.20 -21.77
CA HIS A 524 51.46 -38.83 -23.07
C HIS A 524 52.73 -39.18 -23.85
N TYR A 525 52.80 -40.41 -24.35
CA TYR A 525 53.87 -40.83 -25.26
C TYR A 525 53.50 -40.54 -26.72
N GLY A 526 54.46 -40.03 -27.50
CA GLY A 526 54.27 -39.62 -28.89
C GLY A 526 53.32 -38.42 -28.99
N LEU A 527 52.46 -38.43 -30.02
CA LEU A 527 51.48 -37.38 -30.31
C LEU A 527 52.10 -35.99 -30.52
N ASP A 528 53.27 -35.93 -31.15
CA ASP A 528 54.05 -34.69 -31.28
C ASP A 528 53.27 -33.57 -31.97
N ASP A 529 52.56 -33.89 -33.06
CA ASP A 529 51.70 -32.93 -33.77
C ASP A 529 50.59 -32.36 -32.87
N VAL A 530 49.95 -33.22 -32.06
CA VAL A 530 48.86 -32.82 -31.16
C VAL A 530 49.39 -31.97 -30.02
N LYS A 531 50.52 -32.36 -29.43
CA LYS A 531 51.20 -31.59 -28.39
C LYS A 531 51.63 -30.22 -28.91
N GLN A 532 52.18 -30.16 -30.13
CA GLN A 532 52.55 -28.90 -30.77
C GLN A 532 51.34 -27.99 -30.94
N ARG A 533 50.20 -28.49 -31.40
CA ARG A 533 48.95 -27.71 -31.49
C ARG A 533 48.48 -27.18 -30.13
N ILE A 534 48.57 -27.99 -29.09
CA ILE A 534 48.24 -27.55 -27.72
C ILE A 534 49.19 -26.44 -27.26
N LEU A 535 50.49 -26.56 -27.56
CA LEU A 535 51.47 -25.51 -27.22
C LEU A 535 51.23 -24.22 -28.01
N GLU A 536 50.87 -24.31 -29.30
CA GLU A 536 50.46 -23.16 -30.12
C GLU A 536 49.27 -22.44 -29.48
N PHE A 537 48.26 -23.19 -29.05
CA PHE A 537 47.09 -22.68 -28.35
C PHE A 537 47.45 -21.96 -27.04
N ILE A 538 48.29 -22.57 -26.20
CA ILE A 538 48.75 -21.97 -24.94
C ILE A 538 49.58 -20.70 -25.22
N ALA A 539 50.40 -20.69 -26.27
CA ALA A 539 51.21 -19.54 -26.67
C ALA A 539 50.33 -18.35 -27.09
N VAL A 540 49.25 -18.59 -27.86
CA VAL A 540 48.28 -17.57 -28.22
C VAL A 540 47.55 -17.04 -26.98
N GLY A 541 47.16 -17.93 -26.05
CA GLY A 541 46.55 -17.54 -24.78
C GLY A 541 47.45 -16.62 -23.95
N LYS A 542 48.76 -16.92 -23.88
CA LYS A 542 49.76 -16.11 -23.20
C LYS A 542 49.87 -14.69 -23.80
N LEU A 543 49.82 -14.58 -25.12
CA LEU A 543 49.89 -13.28 -25.81
C LEU A 543 48.65 -12.42 -25.60
N ARG A 544 47.47 -13.06 -25.51
CA ARG A 544 46.19 -12.36 -25.31
C ARG A 544 45.90 -12.03 -23.85
N GLY A 545 46.64 -12.62 -22.90
CA GLY A 545 46.38 -12.48 -21.46
C GLY A 545 45.12 -13.21 -20.97
N ALA A 546 44.43 -13.93 -21.86
CA ALA A 546 43.30 -14.79 -21.56
C ALA A 546 43.22 -15.88 -22.62
N VAL A 547 42.86 -17.10 -22.21
CA VAL A 547 42.51 -18.20 -23.13
C VAL A 547 41.09 -17.99 -23.67
N GLN A 548 40.87 -16.88 -24.36
CA GLN A 548 39.64 -16.63 -25.12
C GLN A 548 39.91 -17.02 -26.58
N GLY A 549 39.20 -18.02 -27.09
CA GLY A 549 39.46 -18.56 -28.42
C GLY A 549 38.59 -19.75 -28.80
N LYS A 550 38.82 -20.26 -30.02
CA LYS A 550 38.13 -21.42 -30.60
C LYS A 550 38.16 -22.61 -29.65
N ILE A 551 37.06 -23.35 -29.61
CA ILE A 551 36.88 -24.51 -28.73
C ILE A 551 37.72 -25.66 -29.28
N LEU A 552 38.60 -26.25 -28.46
CA LEU A 552 39.39 -27.40 -28.89
C LEU A 552 38.49 -28.65 -28.95
N CYS A 553 38.47 -29.33 -30.10
CA CYS A 553 37.71 -30.57 -30.27
C CYS A 553 38.63 -31.70 -30.70
N PHE A 554 38.85 -32.67 -29.81
CA PHE A 554 39.67 -33.84 -30.05
C PHE A 554 38.83 -34.95 -30.70
N VAL A 555 39.17 -35.32 -31.93
CA VAL A 555 38.45 -36.34 -32.70
C VAL A 555 39.37 -37.53 -32.98
N GLY A 556 38.89 -38.76 -32.78
CA GLY A 556 39.66 -39.95 -33.12
C GLY A 556 39.01 -41.25 -32.64
N PRO A 557 39.59 -42.43 -32.90
CA PRO A 557 39.02 -43.69 -32.42
C PRO A 557 38.99 -43.76 -30.88
N PRO A 558 38.19 -44.66 -30.29
CA PRO A 558 38.16 -44.83 -28.85
C PRO A 558 39.50 -45.36 -28.31
N GLY A 559 39.92 -44.84 -27.16
CA GLY A 559 41.14 -45.32 -26.48
C GLY A 559 42.45 -44.68 -26.95
N VAL A 560 42.41 -43.57 -27.70
CA VAL A 560 43.60 -42.79 -28.12
C VAL A 560 43.99 -41.65 -27.16
N GLY A 561 43.48 -41.66 -25.92
CA GLY A 561 43.87 -40.68 -24.91
C GLY A 561 43.23 -39.29 -24.99
N LYS A 562 42.13 -39.10 -25.74
CA LYS A 562 41.42 -37.81 -25.87
C LYS A 562 41.08 -37.16 -24.51
N THR A 563 40.44 -37.93 -23.63
CA THR A 563 40.06 -37.49 -22.29
C THR A 563 41.26 -37.22 -21.39
N SER A 564 42.33 -38.01 -21.53
CA SER A 564 43.53 -37.85 -20.71
C SER A 564 44.34 -36.62 -21.14
N ILE A 565 44.33 -36.27 -22.43
CA ILE A 565 44.93 -35.02 -22.93
C ILE A 565 44.23 -33.80 -22.36
N GLY A 566 42.90 -33.77 -22.33
CA GLY A 566 42.16 -32.68 -21.68
C GLY A 566 42.55 -32.49 -20.20
N LYS A 567 42.83 -33.61 -19.50
CA LYS A 567 43.31 -33.58 -18.11
C LYS A 567 44.73 -33.02 -17.99
N SER A 568 45.61 -33.37 -18.92
CA SER A 568 46.98 -32.82 -18.99
C SER A 568 46.99 -31.34 -19.34
N ILE A 569 46.09 -30.86 -20.21
CA ILE A 569 45.94 -29.42 -20.49
C ILE A 569 45.56 -28.66 -19.23
N ALA A 570 44.61 -29.18 -18.44
CA ALA A 570 44.23 -28.57 -17.17
C ALA A 570 45.42 -28.53 -16.18
N ARG A 571 46.17 -29.63 -16.06
CA ARG A 571 47.38 -29.73 -15.22
C ARG A 571 48.49 -28.77 -15.66
N SER A 572 48.68 -28.62 -16.98
CA SER A 572 49.66 -27.69 -17.56
C SER A 572 49.30 -26.24 -17.27
N LEU A 573 48.03 -25.88 -17.35
CA LEU A 573 47.53 -24.51 -17.12
C LEU A 573 47.26 -24.19 -15.64
N SER A 574 47.45 -25.16 -14.72
CA SER A 574 47.04 -25.03 -13.31
C SER A 574 45.54 -24.69 -13.14
N ARG A 575 44.69 -25.21 -14.04
CA ARG A 575 43.23 -25.04 -13.97
C ARG A 575 42.57 -26.27 -13.37
N GLU A 576 41.48 -26.05 -12.63
CA GLU A 576 40.64 -27.15 -12.16
C GLU A 576 39.99 -27.89 -13.33
N PHE A 577 39.91 -29.22 -13.22
CA PHE A 577 39.40 -30.08 -14.29
C PHE A 577 38.04 -30.66 -13.91
N TYR A 578 37.04 -30.48 -14.77
CA TYR A 578 35.76 -31.14 -14.65
C TYR A 578 35.35 -31.77 -15.99
N ARG A 579 34.82 -32.99 -15.92
CA ARG A 579 34.35 -33.73 -17.10
C ARG A 579 32.89 -34.11 -16.93
N PHE A 580 32.10 -33.84 -17.97
CA PHE A 580 30.77 -34.40 -18.13
C PHE A 580 30.58 -34.95 -19.54
N SER A 581 29.75 -35.98 -19.68
CA SER A 581 29.41 -36.52 -20.98
C SER A 581 28.08 -35.96 -21.45
N VAL A 582 28.01 -35.68 -22.75
CA VAL A 582 26.79 -35.27 -23.46
C VAL A 582 26.24 -36.37 -24.36
N GLY A 583 26.88 -37.54 -24.36
CA GLY A 583 26.42 -38.69 -25.13
C GLY A 583 25.09 -39.23 -24.60
N GLY A 584 24.10 -39.33 -25.49
CA GLY A 584 22.75 -39.77 -25.13
C GLY A 584 21.87 -38.69 -24.50
N LEU A 585 22.35 -37.43 -24.42
CA LEU A 585 21.50 -36.31 -24.01
C LEU A 585 20.39 -36.09 -25.03
N THR A 586 19.17 -35.98 -24.53
CA THR A 586 17.99 -35.66 -25.33
C THR A 586 17.26 -34.42 -24.82
N ASP A 587 17.51 -34.01 -23.58
CA ASP A 587 16.83 -32.88 -22.94
C ASP A 587 17.78 -31.70 -22.74
N VAL A 588 17.28 -30.51 -23.05
CA VAL A 588 17.93 -29.22 -22.84
C VAL A 588 18.13 -28.93 -21.35
N ALA A 589 17.23 -29.44 -20.48
CA ALA A 589 17.28 -29.23 -19.04
C ALA A 589 18.54 -29.82 -18.38
N GLU A 590 19.23 -30.78 -19.01
CA GLU A 590 20.51 -31.27 -18.48
C GLU A 590 21.65 -30.25 -18.60
N ILE A 591 21.59 -29.38 -19.62
CA ILE A 591 22.59 -28.32 -19.84
C ILE A 591 22.16 -27.02 -19.14
N LYS A 592 20.91 -26.58 -19.33
CA LYS A 592 20.37 -25.32 -18.81
C LYS A 592 19.66 -25.42 -17.45
N GLY A 593 19.49 -26.62 -16.90
CA GLY A 593 18.74 -26.81 -15.67
C GLY A 593 17.23 -26.75 -15.85
N HIS A 594 16.54 -27.05 -14.74
CA HIS A 594 15.09 -27.00 -14.63
C HIS A 594 14.65 -25.66 -14.04
N ARG A 595 13.46 -25.18 -14.42
CA ARG A 595 12.86 -24.02 -13.75
C ARG A 595 12.63 -24.33 -12.27
N ARG A 596 12.89 -23.33 -11.40
CA ARG A 596 12.74 -23.40 -9.94
C ARG A 596 11.35 -23.86 -9.46
N THR A 597 10.33 -23.68 -10.30
CA THR A 597 8.94 -24.06 -10.03
C THR A 597 8.70 -25.57 -10.03
N TYR A 598 9.61 -26.37 -10.58
CA TYR A 598 9.45 -27.82 -10.62
C TYR A 598 9.92 -28.50 -9.33
N VAL A 599 9.16 -29.50 -8.89
CA VAL A 599 9.52 -30.31 -7.72
C VAL A 599 10.81 -31.07 -8.01
N GLY A 600 11.84 -30.87 -7.19
CA GLY A 600 13.16 -31.48 -7.41
C GLY A 600 13.99 -30.80 -8.51
N ALA A 601 13.67 -29.55 -8.88
CA ALA A 601 14.45 -28.79 -9.85
C ALA A 601 15.94 -28.74 -9.47
N MET A 602 16.79 -29.00 -10.45
CA MET A 602 18.24 -28.96 -10.33
C MET A 602 18.81 -28.02 -11.39
N PRO A 603 19.88 -27.27 -11.07
CA PRO A 603 20.61 -26.47 -12.04
C PRO A 603 21.34 -27.36 -13.04
N GLY A 604 21.71 -26.78 -14.19
CA GLY A 604 22.38 -27.48 -15.28
C GLY A 604 23.77 -28.00 -14.91
N LYS A 605 24.30 -28.94 -15.71
CA LYS A 605 25.62 -29.55 -15.47
C LYS A 605 26.76 -28.54 -15.37
N VAL A 606 26.67 -27.40 -16.06
CA VAL A 606 27.70 -26.35 -16.03
C VAL A 606 27.75 -25.66 -14.67
N VAL A 607 26.60 -25.26 -14.13
CA VAL A 607 26.50 -24.67 -12.79
C VAL A 607 26.95 -25.68 -11.71
N GLN A 608 26.57 -26.95 -11.87
CA GLN A 608 27.06 -28.03 -11.00
C GLN A 608 28.58 -28.21 -11.10
N ALA A 609 29.17 -28.04 -12.29
CA ALA A 609 30.61 -28.09 -12.49
C ALA A 609 31.31 -26.96 -11.73
N LEU A 610 30.84 -25.72 -11.86
CA LEU A 610 31.34 -24.55 -11.15
C LEU A 610 31.29 -24.74 -9.62
N LYS A 611 30.17 -25.26 -9.11
CA LYS A 611 30.04 -25.63 -7.70
C LYS A 611 31.05 -26.69 -7.28
N ARG A 612 31.38 -27.68 -8.13
CA ARG A 612 32.31 -28.74 -7.73
C ARG A 612 33.77 -28.27 -7.73
N VAL A 613 34.14 -27.47 -8.72
CA VAL A 613 35.53 -26.99 -8.91
C VAL A 613 35.86 -25.75 -8.08
N GLN A 614 34.85 -24.99 -7.63
CA GLN A 614 35.04 -23.81 -6.77
C GLN A 614 35.96 -22.72 -7.40
N THR A 615 35.98 -22.63 -8.73
CA THR A 615 36.69 -21.58 -9.49
C THR A 615 35.88 -21.15 -10.74
N GLU A 616 36.04 -19.91 -11.20
CA GLU A 616 35.39 -19.36 -12.42
C GLU A 616 36.07 -19.73 -13.73
N ASN A 617 37.36 -20.09 -13.69
CA ASN A 617 38.17 -20.41 -14.87
C ASN A 617 38.57 -21.90 -14.98
N PRO A 618 37.67 -22.88 -14.71
CA PRO A 618 38.00 -24.28 -14.88
C PRO A 618 38.16 -24.66 -16.36
N LEU A 619 38.75 -25.83 -16.59
CA LEU A 619 38.67 -26.53 -17.85
C LEU A 619 37.49 -27.51 -17.79
N LEU A 620 36.48 -27.27 -18.63
CA LEU A 620 35.32 -28.14 -18.78
C LEU A 620 35.49 -29.03 -20.01
N LEU A 621 35.62 -30.34 -19.78
CA LEU A 621 35.69 -31.35 -20.82
C LEU A 621 34.30 -31.91 -21.13
N ILE A 622 33.82 -31.63 -22.33
CA ILE A 622 32.57 -32.13 -22.91
C ILE A 622 32.86 -33.43 -23.67
N ASP A 623 32.50 -34.57 -23.08
CA ASP A 623 32.83 -35.91 -23.61
C ASP A 623 31.69 -36.45 -24.50
N GLU A 624 32.03 -37.01 -25.66
CA GLU A 624 31.09 -37.66 -26.61
C GLU A 624 30.07 -36.71 -27.26
N ILE A 625 30.52 -35.55 -27.76
CA ILE A 625 29.65 -34.57 -28.46
C ILE A 625 29.07 -35.11 -29.77
N ASP A 626 29.70 -36.13 -30.35
CA ASP A 626 29.24 -36.86 -31.53
C ASP A 626 27.99 -37.72 -31.28
N LYS A 627 27.61 -37.93 -30.02
CA LYS A 627 26.48 -38.76 -29.61
C LYS A 627 25.32 -37.97 -29.01
N LEU A 628 25.21 -36.68 -29.33
CA LEU A 628 24.04 -35.88 -28.97
C LEU A 628 22.77 -36.48 -29.60
N GLY A 629 21.76 -36.74 -28.77
CA GLY A 629 20.46 -37.20 -29.23
C GLY A 629 19.61 -36.03 -29.73
N ARG A 630 18.71 -36.30 -30.66
CA ARG A 630 17.64 -35.35 -31.03
C ARG A 630 16.42 -35.65 -30.16
N GLY A 631 16.10 -34.76 -29.23
CA GLY A 631 14.93 -34.88 -28.36
C GLY A 631 13.67 -34.27 -28.96
N HIS A 632 12.51 -34.60 -28.39
CA HIS A 632 11.21 -34.01 -28.72
C HIS A 632 10.95 -32.68 -27.98
N GLN A 633 11.67 -32.40 -26.88
CA GLN A 633 11.49 -31.20 -26.02
C GLN A 633 12.51 -30.08 -26.28
N GLY A 634 13.14 -30.06 -27.45
CA GLY A 634 14.15 -29.08 -27.84
C GLY A 634 15.45 -29.74 -28.27
N ASP A 635 16.33 -28.96 -28.91
CA ASP A 635 17.62 -29.44 -29.39
C ASP A 635 18.72 -29.15 -28.35
N PRO A 636 19.30 -30.16 -27.68
CA PRO A 636 20.41 -29.93 -26.75
C PRO A 636 21.62 -29.27 -27.42
N ALA A 637 21.76 -29.36 -28.74
CA ALA A 637 22.79 -28.65 -29.47
C ALA A 637 22.63 -27.13 -29.38
N SER A 638 21.40 -26.60 -29.29
CA SER A 638 21.18 -25.16 -29.18
C SER A 638 21.64 -24.62 -27.82
N ALA A 639 21.43 -25.37 -26.74
CA ALA A 639 21.94 -25.01 -25.43
C ALA A 639 23.47 -25.09 -25.35
N LEU A 640 24.07 -26.04 -26.06
CA LEU A 640 25.54 -26.10 -26.20
C LEU A 640 26.08 -24.94 -27.05
N LEU A 641 25.34 -24.47 -28.06
CA LEU A 641 25.75 -23.30 -28.83
C LEU A 641 25.82 -22.05 -27.96
N GLU A 642 24.79 -21.78 -27.16
CA GLU A 642 24.79 -20.64 -26.22
C GLU A 642 25.91 -20.73 -25.18
N LEU A 643 26.21 -21.95 -24.71
CA LEU A 643 27.29 -22.22 -23.77
C LEU A 643 28.69 -21.97 -24.38
N LEU A 644 28.86 -22.36 -25.64
CA LEU A 644 30.16 -22.40 -26.32
C LEU A 644 30.45 -21.14 -27.14
N ASP A 645 29.43 -20.35 -27.46
CA ASP A 645 29.57 -19.10 -28.21
C ASP A 645 30.23 -18.00 -27.36
N PRO A 646 31.42 -17.49 -27.74
CA PRO A 646 32.06 -16.38 -27.03
C PRO A 646 31.22 -15.10 -26.95
N GLU A 647 30.26 -14.90 -27.86
CA GLU A 647 29.38 -13.72 -27.84
C GLU A 647 28.22 -13.84 -26.84
N GLN A 648 27.86 -15.07 -26.43
CA GLN A 648 26.71 -15.35 -25.56
C GLN A 648 27.12 -15.92 -24.20
N ASN A 649 28.30 -16.54 -24.10
CA ASN A 649 28.74 -17.24 -22.89
C ASN A 649 29.03 -16.32 -21.70
N ASN A 650 29.17 -15.01 -21.92
CA ASN A 650 29.32 -14.00 -20.86
C ASN A 650 28.03 -13.77 -20.06
N ALA A 651 26.87 -14.11 -20.64
CA ALA A 651 25.55 -13.94 -20.05
C ALA A 651 24.73 -15.24 -20.15
N PHE A 652 25.37 -16.39 -19.92
CA PHE A 652 24.70 -17.68 -19.98
C PHE A 652 23.57 -17.76 -18.94
N LEU A 653 22.36 -18.06 -19.41
CA LEU A 653 21.16 -18.09 -18.56
C LEU A 653 20.73 -19.53 -18.27
N ASP A 654 21.02 -19.99 -17.05
CA ASP A 654 20.51 -21.25 -16.52
C ASP A 654 19.08 -21.05 -16.00
N HIS A 655 18.14 -21.94 -16.35
CA HIS A 655 16.72 -21.85 -15.98
C HIS A 655 16.46 -21.96 -14.48
N TYR A 656 17.37 -22.60 -13.73
CA TYR A 656 17.28 -22.68 -12.27
C TYR A 656 17.85 -21.42 -11.63
N MET A 657 19.00 -20.94 -12.13
CA MET A 657 19.67 -19.78 -11.57
C MET A 657 18.96 -18.47 -11.91
N ASP A 658 18.39 -18.34 -13.11
CA ASP A 658 17.64 -17.16 -13.56
C ASP A 658 18.43 -15.83 -13.41
N VAL A 659 19.76 -15.95 -13.44
CA VAL A 659 20.73 -14.85 -13.42
C VAL A 659 21.84 -15.16 -14.42
N PRO A 660 22.43 -14.14 -15.07
CA PRO A 660 23.52 -14.37 -16.03
C PRO A 660 24.77 -14.91 -15.31
N VAL A 661 25.30 -16.01 -15.82
CA VAL A 661 26.57 -16.60 -15.37
C VAL A 661 27.63 -16.35 -16.43
N ASP A 662 28.72 -15.68 -16.06
CA ASP A 662 29.84 -15.42 -16.97
C ASP A 662 30.71 -16.68 -17.11
N LEU A 663 30.69 -17.27 -18.29
CA LEU A 663 31.48 -18.44 -18.68
C LEU A 663 32.62 -18.09 -19.65
N SER A 664 32.86 -16.80 -19.92
CA SER A 664 33.88 -16.34 -20.87
C SER A 664 35.32 -16.74 -20.47
N ARG A 665 35.55 -17.05 -19.19
CA ARG A 665 36.85 -17.48 -18.63
C ARG A 665 37.03 -19.00 -18.62
N VAL A 666 35.95 -19.74 -18.83
CA VAL A 666 35.95 -21.20 -18.84
C VAL A 666 36.60 -21.70 -20.12
N LEU A 667 37.54 -22.64 -20.00
CA LEU A 667 38.13 -23.29 -21.16
C LEU A 667 37.32 -24.55 -21.51
N PHE A 668 36.63 -24.50 -22.64
CA PHE A 668 35.87 -25.64 -23.15
C PHE A 668 36.75 -26.52 -24.05
N VAL A 669 36.76 -27.82 -23.73
CA VAL A 669 37.40 -28.84 -24.56
C VAL A 669 36.34 -29.90 -24.88
N CYS A 670 36.19 -30.25 -26.14
CA CYS A 670 35.25 -31.27 -26.61
C CYS A 670 36.00 -32.53 -27.03
N THR A 671 35.36 -33.69 -26.88
CA THR A 671 35.82 -34.94 -27.48
C THR A 671 34.73 -35.54 -28.37
N ALA A 672 35.14 -36.13 -29.49
CA ALA A 672 34.28 -36.87 -30.39
C ALA A 672 35.02 -38.11 -30.93
N ASN A 673 34.27 -39.08 -31.44
CA ASN A 673 34.85 -40.18 -32.21
C ASN A 673 34.85 -39.90 -33.70
N VAL A 674 33.78 -39.29 -34.21
CA VAL A 674 33.60 -38.89 -35.60
C VAL A 674 33.17 -37.43 -35.70
N THR A 675 33.53 -36.75 -36.78
CA THR A 675 33.11 -35.35 -37.03
C THR A 675 31.69 -35.26 -37.59
N ASP A 676 31.25 -36.29 -38.30
CA ASP A 676 30.12 -36.20 -39.23
C ASP A 676 28.76 -36.10 -38.52
N THR A 677 28.70 -36.55 -37.26
CA THR A 677 27.49 -36.49 -36.43
C THR A 677 27.44 -35.25 -35.55
N ILE A 678 28.51 -34.42 -35.55
CA ILE A 678 28.52 -33.17 -34.81
C ILE A 678 27.66 -32.15 -35.57
N PRO A 679 26.76 -31.41 -34.89
CA PRO A 679 25.98 -30.36 -35.53
C PRO A 679 26.89 -29.32 -36.22
N GLY A 680 26.60 -29.01 -37.49
CA GLY A 680 27.37 -28.04 -38.30
C GLY A 680 27.68 -26.71 -37.58
N PRO A 681 26.68 -26.05 -36.94
CA PRO A 681 26.92 -24.81 -36.22
C PRO A 681 27.94 -24.91 -35.06
N LEU A 682 28.05 -26.08 -34.43
CA LEU A 682 29.04 -26.33 -33.38
C LEU A 682 30.41 -26.58 -34.01
N LEU A 683 30.45 -27.35 -35.10
CA LEU A 683 31.67 -27.71 -35.80
C LEU A 683 32.43 -26.47 -36.32
N ASP A 684 31.71 -25.48 -36.85
CA ASP A 684 32.30 -24.24 -37.39
C ASP A 684 33.01 -23.39 -36.33
N ARG A 685 32.63 -23.55 -35.06
CA ARG A 685 33.19 -22.83 -33.91
C ARG A 685 34.32 -23.61 -33.22
N MET A 686 34.56 -24.85 -33.64
CA MET A 686 35.55 -25.75 -33.06
C MET A 686 36.83 -25.80 -33.87
N GLU A 687 37.96 -25.90 -33.18
CA GLU A 687 39.24 -26.29 -33.75
C GLU A 687 39.41 -27.80 -33.64
N ILE A 688 39.36 -28.49 -34.78
CA ILE A 688 39.39 -29.95 -34.84
C ILE A 688 40.83 -30.47 -34.83
N ILE A 689 41.18 -31.18 -33.77
CA ILE A 689 42.47 -31.87 -33.63
C ILE A 689 42.22 -33.37 -33.77
N ARG A 690 42.76 -33.97 -34.84
CA ARG A 690 42.58 -35.40 -35.13
C ARG A 690 43.67 -36.23 -34.46
N LEU A 691 43.27 -37.17 -33.61
CA LEU A 691 44.14 -38.16 -33.02
C LEU A 691 44.05 -39.46 -33.81
N SER A 692 45.17 -39.87 -34.39
CA SER A 692 45.32 -41.17 -35.01
C SER A 692 45.40 -42.29 -33.96
N GLY A 693 45.23 -43.52 -34.42
CA GLY A 693 45.57 -44.70 -33.62
C GLY A 693 47.07 -44.80 -33.38
N TYR A 694 47.45 -45.68 -32.45
CA TYR A 694 48.84 -45.96 -32.10
C TYR A 694 49.38 -47.16 -32.90
N LEU A 695 50.66 -47.09 -33.27
CA LEU A 695 51.44 -48.21 -33.80
C LEU A 695 51.75 -49.23 -32.70
N ALA A 696 52.16 -50.45 -33.08
CA ALA A 696 52.44 -51.51 -32.11
C ALA A 696 53.54 -51.13 -31.10
N ASP A 697 54.60 -50.47 -31.57
CA ASP A 697 55.72 -50.03 -30.73
C ASP A 697 55.29 -48.89 -29.79
N GLU A 698 54.44 -47.97 -30.27
CA GLU A 698 53.86 -46.93 -29.43
C GLU A 698 52.96 -47.52 -28.33
N LYS A 699 52.16 -48.54 -28.66
CA LYS A 699 51.34 -49.24 -27.66
C LYS A 699 52.17 -49.98 -26.63
N LEU A 700 53.29 -50.58 -27.04
CA LEU A 700 54.25 -51.21 -26.13
C LEU A 700 54.80 -50.17 -25.14
N ALA A 701 55.27 -49.03 -25.65
CA ALA A 701 55.80 -47.94 -24.83
C ALA A 701 54.73 -47.37 -23.88
N ILE A 702 53.50 -47.16 -24.36
CA ILE A 702 52.37 -46.68 -23.54
C ILE A 702 52.02 -47.69 -22.44
N ALA A 703 52.01 -48.98 -22.76
CA ALA A 703 51.70 -50.03 -21.80
C ALA A 703 52.75 -50.11 -20.68
N GLN A 704 54.04 -50.00 -21.01
CA GLN A 704 55.13 -50.03 -20.04
C GLN A 704 55.19 -48.77 -19.18
N LYS A 705 55.13 -47.59 -19.80
CA LYS A 705 55.28 -46.31 -19.10
C LYS A 705 54.07 -45.94 -18.24
N TYR A 706 52.86 -46.26 -18.71
CA TYR A 706 51.62 -45.77 -18.09
C TYR A 706 50.70 -46.88 -17.61
N LEU A 707 50.30 -47.81 -18.48
CA LEU A 707 49.22 -48.74 -18.16
C LEU A 707 49.62 -49.76 -17.09
N ALA A 708 50.82 -50.33 -17.19
CA ALA A 708 51.30 -51.34 -16.25
C ALA A 708 51.57 -50.77 -14.84
N PRO A 709 52.25 -49.61 -14.68
CA PRO A 709 52.38 -48.97 -13.37
C PRO A 709 51.03 -48.63 -12.73
N GLN A 710 50.11 -48.01 -13.49
CA GLN A 710 48.78 -47.65 -12.99
C GLN A 710 47.95 -48.89 -12.59
N ALA A 711 47.99 -49.96 -13.40
CA ALA A 711 47.29 -51.19 -13.09
C ALA A 711 47.89 -51.93 -11.89
N LYS A 712 49.22 -51.89 -11.73
CA LYS A 712 49.93 -52.47 -10.58
C LYS A 712 49.54 -51.78 -9.29
N GLU A 713 49.52 -50.44 -9.29
CA GLU A 713 49.09 -49.64 -8.15
C GLU A 713 47.62 -49.90 -7.82
N ALA A 714 46.73 -49.87 -8.82
CA ALA A 714 45.30 -50.13 -8.63
C ALA A 714 44.98 -51.54 -8.11
N ALA A 715 45.86 -52.52 -8.37
CA ALA A 715 45.73 -53.88 -7.84
C ALA A 715 46.33 -54.06 -6.43
N GLY A 716 46.87 -53.00 -5.81
CA GLY A 716 47.53 -53.07 -4.50
C GLY A 716 48.89 -53.77 -4.54
N LEU A 717 49.49 -53.93 -5.72
CA LEU A 717 50.72 -54.69 -5.93
C LEU A 717 51.97 -53.80 -5.93
N ALA A 718 51.90 -52.58 -5.40
CA ALA A 718 53.03 -51.64 -5.40
C ALA A 718 54.29 -52.22 -4.74
N ALA A 719 54.13 -52.92 -3.61
CA ALA A 719 55.22 -53.59 -2.89
C ALA A 719 55.58 -54.98 -3.44
N ALA A 720 54.75 -55.56 -4.31
CA ALA A 720 54.96 -56.90 -4.84
C ALA A 720 55.88 -56.88 -6.08
N ALA A 721 56.75 -57.89 -6.19
CA ALA A 721 57.67 -58.09 -7.31
C ALA A 721 56.96 -58.69 -8.54
N VAL A 722 55.84 -58.09 -8.96
CA VAL A 722 55.16 -58.42 -10.21
C VAL A 722 55.62 -57.46 -11.29
N SER A 723 56.20 -58.00 -12.36
CA SER A 723 56.58 -57.28 -13.57
C SER A 723 55.93 -57.92 -14.80
N LEU A 724 55.64 -57.09 -15.80
CA LEU A 724 55.12 -57.52 -17.09
C LEU A 724 56.24 -57.37 -18.11
N SER A 725 56.66 -58.48 -18.74
CA SER A 725 57.75 -58.45 -19.72
C SER A 725 57.31 -57.88 -21.07
N ASP A 726 58.25 -57.30 -21.80
CA ASP A 726 58.03 -56.66 -23.10
C ASP A 726 57.40 -57.64 -24.10
N GLY A 727 57.92 -58.86 -24.18
CA GLY A 727 57.36 -59.91 -25.04
C GLY A 727 55.93 -60.31 -24.65
N ALA A 728 55.55 -60.21 -23.37
CA ALA A 728 54.18 -60.45 -22.94
C ALA A 728 53.24 -59.32 -23.39
N VAL A 729 53.69 -58.06 -23.30
CA VAL A 729 52.94 -56.90 -23.80
C VAL A 729 52.78 -56.97 -25.32
N GLU A 730 53.85 -57.31 -26.04
CA GLU A 730 53.79 -57.45 -27.50
C GLU A 730 52.83 -58.57 -27.93
N ALA A 731 52.86 -59.72 -27.24
CA ALA A 731 51.91 -60.80 -27.46
C ALA A 731 50.45 -60.38 -27.16
N LEU A 732 50.23 -59.55 -26.12
CA LEU A 732 48.91 -58.98 -25.84
C LEU A 732 48.43 -58.06 -26.96
N VAL A 733 49.30 -57.17 -27.45
CA VAL A 733 48.97 -56.23 -28.53
C VAL A 733 48.62 -56.99 -29.81
N ARG A 734 49.43 -57.98 -30.21
CA ARG A 734 49.24 -58.73 -31.47
C ARG A 734 48.07 -59.72 -31.41
N SER A 735 47.94 -60.47 -30.31
CA SER A 735 47.02 -61.62 -30.25
C SER A 735 45.68 -61.31 -29.58
N TYR A 736 45.62 -60.32 -28.67
CA TYR A 736 44.42 -60.04 -27.86
C TYR A 736 43.80 -58.66 -28.12
N CYS A 737 44.55 -57.69 -28.67
CA CYS A 737 44.11 -56.30 -28.77
C CYS A 737 44.07 -55.78 -30.22
N ARG A 738 43.08 -56.21 -31.01
CA ARG A 738 42.82 -55.66 -32.36
C ARG A 738 41.98 -54.38 -32.28
N GLU A 739 42.61 -53.26 -31.96
CA GLU A 739 42.00 -51.93 -31.90
C GLU A 739 42.98 -50.85 -32.33
N SER A 740 42.53 -49.62 -32.63
CA SER A 740 43.44 -48.50 -32.94
C SER A 740 44.01 -47.83 -31.67
N GLY A 741 43.26 -47.86 -30.56
CA GLY A 741 43.69 -47.31 -29.27
C GLY A 741 44.34 -48.33 -28.34
N VAL A 742 44.32 -48.03 -27.04
CA VAL A 742 44.85 -48.89 -25.95
C VAL A 742 43.79 -49.29 -24.90
N ARG A 743 42.50 -49.18 -25.22
CA ARG A 743 41.41 -49.45 -24.26
C ARG A 743 41.32 -50.93 -23.88
N ASN A 744 41.31 -51.83 -24.85
CA ASN A 744 41.36 -53.27 -24.61
C ASN A 744 42.72 -53.68 -24.02
N LEU A 745 43.82 -53.07 -24.49
CA LEU A 745 45.14 -53.32 -23.91
C LEU A 745 45.15 -53.02 -22.40
N LYS A 746 44.62 -51.87 -21.99
CA LYS A 746 44.45 -51.51 -20.58
C LYS A 746 43.63 -52.55 -19.81
N LYS A 747 42.47 -52.98 -20.34
CA LYS A 747 41.62 -54.01 -19.70
C LYS A 747 42.37 -55.33 -19.49
N HIS A 748 43.16 -55.76 -20.47
CA HIS A 748 43.94 -56.99 -20.39
C HIS A 748 45.06 -56.87 -19.36
N VAL A 749 45.78 -55.75 -19.33
CA VAL A 749 46.82 -55.48 -18.32
C VAL A 749 46.23 -55.49 -16.91
N GLU A 750 45.11 -54.79 -16.68
CA GLU A 750 44.40 -54.81 -15.39
C GLU A 750 43.91 -56.21 -14.99
N LYS A 751 43.48 -57.01 -15.97
CA LYS A 751 43.07 -58.41 -15.72
C LYS A 751 44.27 -59.26 -15.27
N ILE A 752 45.44 -59.06 -15.87
CA ILE A 752 46.67 -59.78 -15.50
C ILE A 752 47.09 -59.42 -14.07
N PHE A 753 47.14 -58.13 -13.73
CA PHE A 753 47.52 -57.71 -12.37
C PHE A 753 46.51 -58.18 -11.32
N ARG A 754 45.19 -58.15 -11.59
CA ARG A 754 44.19 -58.75 -10.69
C ARG A 754 44.37 -60.25 -10.51
N LYS A 755 44.69 -60.99 -11.57
CA LYS A 755 44.98 -62.43 -11.50
C LYS A 755 46.28 -62.70 -10.73
N ALA A 756 47.28 -61.85 -10.87
CA ALA A 756 48.53 -61.94 -10.10
C ALA A 756 48.28 -61.68 -8.61
N ALA A 757 47.49 -60.66 -8.27
CA ALA A 757 47.11 -60.37 -6.89
C ALA A 757 46.37 -61.55 -6.23
N LEU A 758 45.39 -62.13 -6.94
CA LEU A 758 44.69 -63.32 -6.46
C LEU A 758 45.67 -64.47 -6.16
N LYS A 759 46.59 -64.77 -7.08
CA LYS A 759 47.59 -65.82 -6.88
C LYS A 759 48.50 -65.56 -5.69
N ILE A 760 48.95 -64.33 -5.50
CA ILE A 760 49.83 -63.96 -4.36
C ILE A 760 49.10 -64.22 -3.04
N VAL A 761 47.85 -63.77 -2.93
CA VAL A 761 47.00 -63.99 -1.76
C VAL A 761 46.71 -65.48 -1.52
N GLU A 762 46.36 -66.23 -2.57
CA GLU A 762 46.13 -67.69 -2.48
C GLU A 762 47.40 -68.46 -2.08
N SER A 763 48.57 -68.00 -2.52
CA SER A 763 49.87 -68.61 -2.19
C SER A 763 50.42 -68.23 -0.82
N GLY A 764 49.77 -67.32 -0.08
CA GLY A 764 50.21 -66.86 1.24
C GLY A 764 51.50 -66.03 1.24
N ILE A 765 51.85 -65.43 0.10
CA ILE A 765 53.08 -64.62 -0.09
C ILE A 765 52.79 -63.11 0.15
N ALA A 766 51.57 -62.77 0.59
CA ALA A 766 51.11 -61.40 0.80
C ALA A 766 51.66 -60.76 2.07
#